data_AF-A0A3L7E2L3-F1
#
_entry.id   AF-A0A3L7E2L3-F1
#
_cell.length_a   1.000
_cell.length_b   1.000
_cell.length_c   1.000
_cell.angle_alpha   90.00
_cell.angle_beta   90.00
_cell.angle_gamma   90.00
#
_symmetry.space_group_name_H-M   'P 1'
#
loop_
_entity.id
_entity.type
_entity.pdbx_description
1 polymer ?
#
loop_
_entity_poly.entity_id
_entity_poly.type
_entity_poly.pdbx_seq_one_letter_code
_entity_poly.pdbx_strand_id
1 'polypeptide(L)'
;MASKTDIVALKWVVGLMNKQAENAEASLVEYSNDTTQKRPLLQCMWAVHQITSTLRALGMRKGEMLTLEMERSLNYLYKDKVVGERRKLTMGGLMQALKVLPAYLAHAQNARADTGQGLEQHVNDLRRWIGERPRPKAFFFHMDIPEGRGITEGGTLADHEEIRERANVMLALYLEMAKMALRRKNVGESMKTVARISRRMQTMFSGSEPERFWFTMVGICEGMAGGLIVPDECIAQIFKSGAFMIKYARENGAQVDAAVDYDNLQQQMLFYIASCKARPVHISRIREVFSIDDNTLEEANRGLIHMDALVTALSSALDQLNGVIDYLNARDLTAIANAGNEELDPGALAGIEATQFRLEAAGQMTHAESLRTVQRRLESLFNGAYNNSPAQLNQVINEIIRGIVDVKLDIEHKLEHGLCSSFSSREFELRESVVTATFNHMGLVENYMHQILRRKELASALARKPNDAESTLRLTVALNRHLNKTDQGHEPLRQAVRDADAGDPDLDLLFDLAREFLNEQETIPDRKAIDMSLELLAEISGALGFAGMEREARIIDHCHQWLGAASKGGAVREDDAFRCFAEAFAQLELHLQRSIVDPLDDTSHMLAIAEQRAAELDGYASGLSTGADVATTSWTEPRNYVEDAEVPAEFREVFIEESEEIVQEITRLTPLWMADQANLDILRDIRRHFHTFKGNGRAVGANILGELGWAVQDLLDRVLDGDMPVSDPLRALLNDVVACLPDLVMSYREGNAWDPAHVRELTDRAFRMAEVGAEDLAQGLVQVEDNVHGGAPDAPVSETLGQ
;
A
#
# COMPACT_ATOMS: atom_id res chain seq x y z
N MET A 1 21.23 -13.96 -0.21
CA MET A 1 19.92 -13.71 -0.85
C MET A 1 20.11 -12.51 -1.74
N ALA A 2 19.94 -12.63 -3.07
CA ALA A 2 19.80 -11.44 -3.90
C ALA A 2 18.43 -10.86 -3.54
N SER A 3 18.38 -9.79 -2.72
CA SER A 3 17.11 -9.14 -2.45
C SER A 3 16.59 -8.61 -3.79
N LYS A 4 15.39 -9.05 -4.18
CA LYS A 4 14.65 -8.38 -5.23
C LYS A 4 14.42 -6.94 -4.78
N THR A 5 14.44 -6.01 -5.72
CA THR A 5 14.22 -4.60 -5.40
C THR A 5 12.85 -4.44 -4.73
N ASP A 6 12.85 -3.89 -3.53
CA ASP A 6 11.62 -3.64 -2.77
C ASP A 6 11.05 -2.29 -3.15
N ILE A 7 10.36 -2.28 -4.29
CA ILE A 7 9.71 -1.09 -4.85
C ILE A 7 8.52 -0.66 -4.00
N VAL A 8 7.91 -1.58 -3.23
CA VAL A 8 6.79 -1.27 -2.35
C VAL A 8 7.30 -0.43 -1.18
N ALA A 9 8.37 -0.87 -0.53
CA ALA A 9 9.03 -0.12 0.53
C ALA A 9 9.56 1.25 0.06
N LEU A 10 9.93 1.39 -1.22
CA LEU A 10 10.41 2.65 -1.79
C LEU A 10 9.42 3.81 -1.57
N LYS A 11 8.10 3.61 -1.75
CA LYS A 11 7.09 4.68 -1.58
C LYS A 11 7.21 5.36 -0.21
N TRP A 12 7.42 4.57 0.84
CA TRP A 12 7.48 5.02 2.23
C TRP A 12 8.73 5.85 2.53
N VAL A 13 9.85 5.54 1.89
CA VAL A 13 11.14 6.18 2.17
C VAL A 13 11.53 7.27 1.17
N VAL A 14 10.81 7.41 0.05
CA VAL A 14 11.09 8.46 -0.96
C VAL A 14 11.01 9.86 -0.37
N GLY A 15 9.98 10.17 0.43
CA GLY A 15 9.86 11.48 1.09
C GLY A 15 11.05 11.79 1.99
N LEU A 16 11.48 10.80 2.78
CA LEU A 16 12.67 10.91 3.63
C LEU A 16 13.94 11.11 2.79
N MET A 17 14.15 10.32 1.73
CA MET A 17 15.32 10.43 0.86
C MET A 17 15.38 11.77 0.13
N ASN A 18 14.24 12.29 -0.33
CA ASN A 18 14.15 13.62 -0.94
C ASN A 18 14.56 14.71 0.05
N LYS A 19 14.06 14.65 1.29
CA LYS A 19 14.47 15.58 2.36
C LYS A 19 15.96 15.46 2.68
N GLN A 20 16.54 14.26 2.68
CA GLN A 20 17.99 14.09 2.83
C GLN A 20 18.77 14.65 1.65
N ALA A 21 18.26 14.54 0.42
CA ALA A 21 18.88 15.13 -0.76
C ALA A 21 18.88 16.67 -0.68
N GLU A 22 17.77 17.28 -0.24
CA GLU A 22 17.68 18.73 0.02
C GLU A 22 18.66 19.20 1.10
N ASN A 23 18.74 18.47 2.22
CA ASN A 23 19.70 18.76 3.29
C ASN A 23 21.15 18.66 2.79
N ALA A 24 21.45 17.67 1.96
CA ALA A 24 22.75 17.50 1.34
C ALA A 24 23.08 18.62 0.34
N GLU A 25 22.09 19.08 -0.44
CA GLU A 25 22.22 20.23 -1.35
C GLU A 25 22.54 21.50 -0.56
N ALA A 26 21.75 21.83 0.47
CA ALA A 26 21.98 23.01 1.31
C ALA A 26 23.38 23.01 1.94
N SER A 27 23.80 21.86 2.48
CA SER A 27 25.13 21.68 3.08
C SER A 27 26.26 21.83 2.05
N LEU A 28 26.05 21.36 0.81
CA LEU A 28 27.03 21.50 -0.27
C LEU A 28 27.14 22.95 -0.76
N VAL A 29 26.01 23.68 -0.82
CA VAL A 29 25.99 25.12 -1.12
C VAL A 29 26.74 25.91 -0.04
N GLU A 30 26.51 25.60 1.25
CA GLU A 30 27.23 26.23 2.35
C GLU A 30 28.74 25.98 2.26
N TYR A 31 29.16 24.73 2.00
CA TYR A 31 30.57 24.41 1.74
C TYR A 31 31.14 25.17 0.54
N SER A 32 30.33 25.44 -0.48
CA SER A 32 30.78 26.16 -1.68
C SER A 32 31.08 27.63 -1.42
N ASN A 33 30.38 28.24 -0.46
CA ASN A 33 30.59 29.62 -0.05
C ASN A 33 31.90 29.78 0.74
N ASP A 34 32.25 28.79 1.58
CA ASP A 34 33.52 28.76 2.31
C ASP A 34 34.15 27.35 2.33
N THR A 35 35.01 27.10 1.34
CA THR A 35 35.68 25.78 1.19
C THR A 35 36.71 25.46 2.27
N THR A 36 37.02 26.40 3.18
CA THR A 36 37.92 26.17 4.32
C THR A 36 37.22 25.45 5.46
N GLN A 37 35.89 25.58 5.57
CA GLN A 37 35.09 24.94 6.62
C GLN A 37 34.67 23.54 6.20
N LYS A 38 35.15 22.51 6.92
CA LYS A 38 34.86 21.10 6.59
C LYS A 38 33.55 20.56 7.19
N ARG A 39 32.92 21.30 8.11
CA ARG A 39 31.69 20.86 8.80
C ARG A 39 30.49 20.67 7.83
N PRO A 40 30.17 21.61 6.92
CA PRO A 40 29.07 21.41 5.97
C PRO A 40 29.32 20.24 5.03
N LEU A 41 30.58 20.00 4.65
CA LEU A 41 30.94 18.84 3.82
C LEU A 41 30.69 17.50 4.53
N LEU A 42 30.93 17.42 5.85
CA LEU A 42 30.60 16.24 6.65
C LEU A 42 29.09 16.02 6.79
N GLN A 43 28.31 17.10 6.93
CA GLN A 43 26.85 17.03 6.97
C GLN A 43 26.28 16.54 5.63
N CYS A 44 26.79 17.07 4.50
CA CYS A 44 26.45 16.59 3.17
C CYS A 44 26.77 15.10 3.01
N MET A 45 27.97 14.66 3.43
CA MET A 45 28.37 13.25 3.37
C MET A 45 27.50 12.35 4.23
N TRP A 46 27.09 12.80 5.42
CA TRP A 46 26.19 12.03 6.29
C TRP A 46 24.80 11.86 5.65
N ALA A 47 24.23 12.93 5.09
CA ALA A 47 22.94 12.85 4.41
C ALA A 47 22.97 11.92 3.19
N VAL A 48 24.01 12.01 2.35
CA VAL A 48 24.22 11.08 1.22
C VAL A 48 24.41 9.64 1.70
N HIS A 49 25.04 9.44 2.87
CA HIS A 49 25.21 8.11 3.44
C HIS A 49 23.91 7.47 3.92
N GLN A 50 22.99 8.26 4.49
CA GLN A 50 21.66 7.78 4.83
C GLN A 50 20.92 7.31 3.58
N ILE A 51 20.91 8.12 2.52
CA ILE A 51 20.31 7.75 1.23
C ILE A 51 20.93 6.44 0.69
N THR A 52 22.26 6.32 0.71
CA THR A 52 22.96 5.10 0.24
C THR A 52 22.55 3.86 1.03
N SER A 53 22.41 4.00 2.35
CA SER A 53 22.01 2.89 3.24
C SER A 53 20.57 2.46 2.97
N THR A 54 19.66 3.41 2.76
CA THR A 54 18.27 3.15 2.38
C THR A 54 18.18 2.46 1.02
N LEU A 55 18.86 2.96 -0.01
CA LEU A 55 18.88 2.34 -1.34
C LEU A 55 19.42 0.90 -1.31
N ARG A 56 20.45 0.65 -0.49
CA ARG A 56 20.98 -0.70 -0.29
C ARG A 56 19.96 -1.62 0.37
N ALA A 57 19.27 -1.16 1.41
CA ALA A 57 18.23 -1.93 2.09
C ALA A 57 17.09 -2.31 1.14
N LEU A 58 16.69 -1.39 0.25
CA LEU A 58 15.69 -1.61 -0.79
C LEU A 58 16.19 -2.50 -1.96
N GLY A 59 17.46 -2.88 -2.01
CA GLY A 59 18.04 -3.60 -3.14
C GLY A 59 18.10 -2.79 -4.45
N MET A 60 18.07 -1.45 -4.38
CA MET A 60 18.18 -0.55 -5.54
C MET A 60 19.64 -0.31 -5.92
N ARG A 61 20.28 -1.33 -6.51
CA ARG A 61 21.72 -1.36 -6.78
C ARG A 61 22.17 -0.27 -7.75
N LYS A 62 21.36 0.09 -8.75
CA LYS A 62 21.71 1.12 -9.74
C LYS A 62 21.59 2.52 -9.15
N GLY A 63 20.54 2.79 -8.37
CA GLY A 63 20.46 3.99 -7.54
C GLY A 63 21.65 4.11 -6.58
N GLU A 64 21.97 3.03 -5.86
CA GLU A 64 23.10 2.97 -4.92
C GLU A 64 24.44 3.30 -5.58
N MET A 65 24.65 2.91 -6.85
CA MET A 65 25.88 3.25 -7.57
C MET A 65 26.11 4.76 -7.67
N LEU A 66 25.06 5.57 -7.84
CA LEU A 66 25.18 7.03 -7.88
C LEU A 66 25.64 7.56 -6.53
N THR A 67 24.94 7.18 -5.46
CA THR A 67 25.20 7.73 -4.12
C THR A 67 26.54 7.26 -3.55
N LEU A 68 27.00 6.05 -3.89
CA LEU A 68 28.35 5.59 -3.57
C LEU A 68 29.45 6.42 -4.24
N GLU A 69 29.28 6.81 -5.51
CA GLU A 69 30.25 7.69 -6.16
C GLU A 69 30.16 9.14 -5.64
N MET A 70 28.98 9.57 -5.14
CA MET A 70 28.84 10.83 -4.41
C MET A 70 29.62 10.80 -3.09
N GLU A 71 29.46 9.75 -2.27
CA GLU A 71 30.22 9.57 -1.03
C GLU A 71 31.74 9.58 -1.29
N ARG A 72 32.19 8.86 -2.32
CA ARG A 72 33.60 8.85 -2.72
C ARG A 72 34.10 10.23 -3.11
N SER A 73 33.29 10.96 -3.89
CA SER A 73 33.62 12.33 -4.31
C SER A 73 33.70 13.29 -3.13
N LEU A 74 32.76 13.22 -2.19
CA LEU A 74 32.75 14.00 -0.95
C LEU A 74 33.98 13.68 -0.07
N ASN A 75 34.35 12.40 0.06
CA ASN A 75 35.56 11.98 0.78
C ASN A 75 36.85 12.51 0.13
N TYR A 76 36.90 12.55 -1.20
CA TYR A 76 38.04 13.11 -1.95
C TYR A 76 38.15 14.63 -1.77
N LEU A 77 37.02 15.35 -1.73
CA LEU A 77 36.97 16.77 -1.38
C LEU A 77 37.39 17.00 0.08
N TYR A 78 36.94 16.16 1.00
CA TYR A 78 37.26 16.26 2.42
C TYR A 78 38.77 16.12 2.65
N LYS A 79 39.40 15.14 1.99
CA LYS A 79 40.84 14.87 2.05
C LYS A 79 41.70 15.79 1.16
N ASP A 80 41.11 16.82 0.56
CA ASP A 80 41.78 17.77 -0.34
C ASP A 80 42.54 17.10 -1.51
N LYS A 81 42.08 15.92 -1.95
CA LYS A 81 42.67 15.19 -3.09
C LYS A 81 42.30 15.81 -4.44
N VAL A 82 41.28 16.67 -4.45
CA VAL A 82 40.78 17.36 -5.65
C VAL A 82 40.87 18.87 -5.43
N VAL A 83 41.65 19.54 -6.27
CA VAL A 83 42.00 20.97 -6.15
C VAL A 83 41.73 21.72 -7.45
N GLY A 84 41.67 23.05 -7.35
CA GLY A 84 41.52 23.94 -8.50
C GLY A 84 40.23 23.71 -9.29
N GLU A 85 40.36 23.62 -10.62
CA GLU A 85 39.22 23.44 -11.54
C GLU A 85 38.47 22.13 -11.30
N ARG A 86 39.19 21.03 -11.02
CA ARG A 86 38.56 19.74 -10.73
C ARG A 86 37.66 19.80 -9.50
N ARG A 87 38.02 20.60 -8.49
CA ARG A 87 37.18 20.78 -7.29
C ARG A 87 35.83 21.36 -7.67
N LYS A 88 35.82 22.40 -8.51
CA LYS A 88 34.59 23.05 -8.99
C LYS A 88 33.74 22.08 -9.81
N LEU A 89 34.37 21.30 -10.69
CA LEU A 89 33.68 20.28 -11.50
C LEU A 89 33.10 19.15 -10.64
N THR A 90 33.83 18.68 -9.63
CA THR A 90 33.32 17.69 -8.67
C THR A 90 32.14 18.23 -7.89
N MET A 91 32.20 19.48 -7.40
CA MET A 91 31.08 20.11 -6.70
C MET A 91 29.85 20.31 -7.60
N GLY A 92 30.05 20.76 -8.84
CA GLY A 92 28.97 20.87 -9.83
C GLY A 92 28.37 19.50 -10.19
N GLY A 93 29.19 18.47 -10.34
CA GLY A 93 28.75 17.10 -10.56
C GLY A 93 27.97 16.53 -9.37
N LEU A 94 28.40 16.81 -8.14
CA LEU A 94 27.69 16.43 -6.92
C LEU A 94 26.33 17.13 -6.83
N MET A 95 26.27 18.43 -7.17
CA MET A 95 25.01 19.17 -7.22
C MET A 95 24.04 18.56 -8.24
N GLN A 96 24.54 18.23 -9.45
CA GLN A 96 23.71 17.59 -10.47
C GLN A 96 23.24 16.20 -10.03
N ALA A 97 24.10 15.43 -9.36
CA ALA A 97 23.76 14.12 -8.81
C ALA A 97 22.69 14.20 -7.70
N LEU A 98 22.75 15.22 -6.84
CA LEU A 98 21.71 15.49 -5.84
C LEU A 98 20.37 15.83 -6.49
N LYS A 99 20.38 16.61 -7.58
CA LYS A 99 19.16 17.02 -8.30
C LYS A 99 18.53 15.91 -9.12
N VAL A 100 19.33 15.02 -9.72
CA VAL A 100 18.80 13.92 -10.52
C VAL A 100 18.21 12.80 -9.65
N LEU A 101 18.69 12.65 -8.41
CA LEU A 101 18.28 11.56 -7.53
C LEU A 101 16.75 11.56 -7.26
N PRO A 102 16.08 12.66 -6.86
CA PRO A 102 14.63 12.67 -6.71
C PRO A 102 13.87 12.28 -7.99
N ALA A 103 14.32 12.74 -9.15
CA ALA A 103 13.72 12.38 -10.43
C ALA A 103 13.91 10.88 -10.75
N TYR A 104 15.07 10.32 -10.40
CA TYR A 104 15.32 8.90 -10.51
C TYR A 104 14.42 8.07 -9.59
N LEU A 105 14.25 8.48 -8.33
CA LEU A 105 13.40 7.79 -7.37
C LEU A 105 11.93 7.77 -7.82
N ALA A 106 11.43 8.90 -8.31
CA ALA A 106 10.08 8.99 -8.89
C ALA A 106 9.93 8.09 -10.12
N HIS A 107 10.93 8.07 -11.01
CA HIS A 107 10.92 7.16 -12.15
C HIS A 107 10.93 5.69 -11.72
N ALA A 108 11.77 5.30 -10.77
CA ALA A 108 11.85 3.93 -10.29
C ALA A 108 10.53 3.46 -9.63
N GLN A 109 9.85 4.37 -8.92
CA GLN A 109 8.52 4.13 -8.38
C GLN A 109 7.49 3.91 -9.51
N ASN A 110 7.51 4.75 -10.54
CA ASN A 110 6.60 4.66 -11.70
C ASN A 110 6.82 3.39 -12.53
N ALA A 111 8.08 3.10 -12.87
CA ALA A 111 8.48 1.92 -13.63
C ALA A 111 8.37 0.63 -12.81
N ARG A 112 8.15 0.75 -11.50
CA ARG A 112 8.24 -0.33 -10.52
C ARG A 112 9.51 -1.17 -10.63
N ALA A 113 10.63 -0.52 -10.92
CA ALA A 113 11.92 -1.18 -11.13
C ALA A 113 13.11 -0.23 -10.94
N ASP A 114 14.24 -0.78 -10.48
CA ASP A 114 15.54 -0.08 -10.46
C ASP A 114 16.16 -0.10 -11.87
N THR A 115 15.61 0.73 -12.77
CA THR A 115 15.98 0.74 -14.19
C THR A 115 17.39 1.29 -14.43
N GLY A 116 17.87 2.19 -13.57
CA GLY A 116 19.12 2.93 -13.76
C GLY A 116 19.08 4.00 -14.84
N GLN A 117 17.88 4.29 -15.37
CA GLN A 117 17.67 5.27 -16.42
C GLN A 117 18.20 6.65 -16.02
N GLY A 118 18.93 7.30 -16.93
CA GLY A 118 19.52 8.63 -16.71
C GLY A 118 20.72 8.69 -15.74
N LEU A 119 21.05 7.61 -15.03
CA LEU A 119 22.14 7.64 -14.03
C LEU A 119 23.54 7.60 -14.64
N GLU A 120 23.71 6.96 -15.80
CA GLU A 120 25.02 6.66 -16.41
C GLU A 120 25.94 7.89 -16.45
N GLN A 121 25.42 9.01 -16.95
CA GLN A 121 26.19 10.24 -17.13
C GLN A 121 26.66 10.79 -15.77
N HIS A 122 25.77 10.88 -14.79
CA HIS A 122 26.08 11.45 -13.48
C HIS A 122 27.09 10.62 -12.70
N VAL A 123 26.96 9.29 -12.73
CA VAL A 123 27.93 8.38 -12.11
C VAL A 123 29.31 8.54 -12.76
N ASN A 124 29.36 8.58 -14.10
CA ASN A 124 30.61 8.65 -14.83
C ASN A 124 31.28 10.02 -14.77
N ASP A 125 30.51 11.11 -14.67
CA ASP A 125 31.05 12.45 -14.45
C ASP A 125 31.72 12.55 -13.08
N LEU A 126 31.08 12.10 -12.00
CA LEU A 126 31.68 12.07 -10.66
C LEU A 126 33.00 11.29 -10.66
N ARG A 127 33.02 10.09 -11.25
CA ARG A 127 34.23 9.26 -11.39
C ARG A 127 35.31 9.98 -12.18
N ARG A 128 34.96 10.61 -13.31
CA ARG A 128 35.90 11.35 -14.15
C ARG A 128 36.57 12.48 -13.39
N TRP A 129 35.83 13.24 -12.58
CA TRP A 129 36.36 14.39 -11.87
C TRP A 129 37.28 14.04 -10.70
N ILE A 130 37.07 12.87 -10.07
CA ILE A 130 37.99 12.33 -9.06
C ILE A 130 39.17 11.52 -9.66
N GLY A 131 39.22 11.37 -10.99
CA GLY A 131 40.29 10.68 -11.71
C GLY A 131 40.13 9.16 -11.82
N GLU A 132 38.92 8.66 -11.56
CA GLU A 132 38.55 7.25 -11.71
C GLU A 132 38.09 6.95 -13.14
N ARG A 133 38.20 5.67 -13.55
CA ARG A 133 37.74 5.23 -14.88
C ARG A 133 36.21 5.17 -14.94
N PRO A 134 35.57 5.57 -16.05
CA PRO A 134 34.13 5.41 -16.24
C PRO A 134 33.70 3.95 -16.09
N ARG A 135 32.51 3.75 -15.53
CA ARG A 135 31.84 2.45 -15.49
C ARG A 135 31.25 2.12 -16.86
N PRO A 136 31.28 0.84 -17.28
CA PRO A 136 30.57 0.36 -18.46
C PRO A 136 29.09 0.74 -18.45
N LYS A 137 28.57 1.13 -19.61
CA LYS A 137 27.15 1.49 -19.81
C LYS A 137 26.21 0.33 -19.51
N ALA A 138 26.67 -0.91 -19.71
CA ALA A 138 25.93 -2.13 -19.43
C ALA A 138 25.38 -2.21 -18.00
N PHE A 139 26.04 -1.57 -17.01
CA PHE A 139 25.57 -1.56 -15.62
C PHE A 139 24.30 -0.71 -15.39
N PHE A 140 23.99 0.20 -16.32
CA PHE A 140 22.82 1.08 -16.24
C PHE A 140 21.69 0.62 -17.15
N PHE A 141 21.92 -0.39 -18.00
CA PHE A 141 20.94 -0.85 -18.97
C PHE A 141 19.81 -1.63 -18.29
N HIS A 142 18.58 -1.39 -18.78
CA HIS A 142 17.39 -2.13 -18.41
C HIS A 142 16.46 -2.25 -19.61
N MET A 143 15.83 -3.41 -19.74
CA MET A 143 14.69 -3.65 -20.62
C MET A 143 13.77 -4.67 -19.96
N ASP A 144 12.48 -4.64 -20.31
CA ASP A 144 11.54 -5.64 -19.85
C ASP A 144 11.81 -6.99 -20.51
N ILE A 145 12.01 -8.02 -19.69
CA ILE A 145 12.23 -9.39 -20.14
C ILE A 145 11.05 -10.23 -19.65
N PRO A 146 10.13 -10.67 -20.54
CA PRO A 146 9.03 -11.52 -20.13
C PRO A 146 9.52 -12.83 -19.48
N GLU A 147 8.74 -13.34 -18.53
CA GLU A 147 9.07 -14.57 -17.80
C GLU A 147 9.28 -15.76 -18.76
N GLY A 148 10.25 -16.63 -18.44
CA GLY A 148 10.60 -17.80 -19.25
C GLY A 148 11.33 -17.50 -20.58
N ARG A 149 11.50 -16.24 -21.00
CA ARG A 149 12.17 -15.92 -22.27
C ARG A 149 13.62 -16.35 -22.28
N GLY A 150 14.00 -17.12 -23.30
CA GLY A 150 15.34 -17.69 -23.43
C GLY A 150 15.55 -18.97 -22.59
N ILE A 151 14.48 -19.52 -22.02
CA ILE A 151 14.44 -20.84 -21.38
C ILE A 151 13.60 -21.77 -22.26
N THR A 152 14.06 -23.00 -22.46
CA THR A 152 13.33 -23.99 -23.26
C THR A 152 12.17 -24.58 -22.46
N GLU A 153 10.93 -24.32 -22.90
CA GLU A 153 9.74 -24.93 -22.29
C GLU A 153 9.78 -26.46 -22.36
N GLY A 154 9.49 -27.12 -21.23
CA GLY A 154 9.58 -28.59 -21.12
C GLY A 154 11.01 -29.15 -21.21
N GLY A 155 12.03 -28.30 -21.11
CA GLY A 155 13.43 -28.71 -21.05
C GLY A 155 13.70 -29.61 -19.84
N THR A 156 14.60 -30.58 -20.01
CA THR A 156 15.00 -31.50 -18.94
C THR A 156 16.47 -31.28 -18.60
N LEU A 157 16.75 -31.05 -17.31
CA LEU A 157 18.12 -30.97 -16.80
C LEU A 157 18.86 -32.30 -17.05
N ALA A 158 20.14 -32.19 -17.40
CA ALA A 158 21.01 -33.36 -17.49
C ALA A 158 21.25 -33.97 -16.10
N ASP A 159 21.70 -35.23 -16.08
CA ASP A 159 21.95 -35.95 -14.84
C ASP A 159 23.03 -35.26 -13.98
N HIS A 160 22.87 -35.32 -12.66
CA HIS A 160 23.77 -34.66 -11.72
C HIS A 160 25.23 -35.11 -11.88
N GLU A 161 25.48 -36.41 -12.13
CA GLU A 161 26.84 -36.94 -12.28
C GLU A 161 27.45 -36.48 -13.61
N GLU A 162 26.67 -36.51 -14.70
CA GLU A 162 27.09 -35.99 -16.00
C GLU A 162 27.50 -34.52 -15.93
N ILE A 163 26.72 -33.68 -15.23
CA ILE A 163 27.02 -32.26 -15.05
C ILE A 163 28.33 -32.08 -14.27
N ARG A 164 28.53 -32.82 -13.17
CA ARG A 164 29.74 -32.71 -12.35
C ARG A 164 30.99 -33.08 -13.13
N GLU A 165 30.97 -34.21 -13.83
CA GLU A 165 32.10 -34.70 -14.62
C GLU A 165 32.48 -33.71 -15.73
N ARG A 166 31.48 -33.24 -16.49
CA ARG A 166 31.70 -32.30 -17.59
C ARG A 166 32.18 -30.95 -17.08
N ALA A 167 31.58 -30.42 -16.02
CA ALA A 167 31.98 -29.14 -15.44
C ALA A 167 33.43 -29.19 -14.91
N ASN A 168 33.85 -30.31 -14.32
CA ASN A 168 35.21 -30.51 -13.85
C ASN A 168 36.26 -30.36 -14.97
N VAL A 169 35.98 -30.95 -16.14
CA VAL A 169 36.87 -30.87 -17.31
C VAL A 169 36.84 -29.48 -17.94
N MET A 170 35.68 -28.82 -17.99
CA MET A 170 35.50 -27.55 -18.71
C MET A 170 36.05 -26.34 -17.95
N LEU A 171 36.07 -26.33 -16.62
CA LEU A 171 36.39 -25.14 -15.82
C LEU A 171 37.78 -24.55 -16.11
N ALA A 172 38.82 -25.39 -16.12
CA ALA A 172 40.20 -24.93 -16.34
C ALA A 172 40.37 -24.32 -17.74
N LEU A 173 39.83 -24.99 -18.76
CA LEU A 173 39.87 -24.53 -20.15
C LEU A 173 39.08 -23.23 -20.34
N TYR A 174 37.91 -23.11 -19.71
CA TYR A 174 37.10 -21.89 -19.74
C TYR A 174 37.89 -20.69 -19.19
N LEU A 175 38.51 -20.84 -18.01
CA LEU A 175 39.29 -19.78 -17.35
C LEU A 175 40.50 -19.34 -18.19
N GLU A 176 41.22 -20.29 -18.78
CA GLU A 176 42.38 -20.00 -19.62
C GLU A 176 41.97 -19.19 -20.86
N MET A 177 40.96 -19.67 -21.59
CA MET A 177 40.50 -19.04 -22.83
C MET A 177 39.84 -17.68 -22.58
N ALA A 178 39.00 -17.56 -21.54
CA ALA A 178 38.42 -16.27 -21.15
C ALA A 178 39.51 -15.24 -20.82
N LYS A 179 40.55 -15.64 -20.06
CA LYS A 179 41.68 -14.77 -19.73
C LYS A 179 42.49 -14.35 -20.96
N MET A 180 42.70 -15.24 -21.93
CA MET A 180 43.37 -14.90 -23.20
C MET A 180 42.58 -13.85 -23.98
N ALA A 181 41.26 -14.05 -24.12
CA ALA A 181 40.38 -13.11 -24.81
C ALA A 181 40.31 -11.73 -24.13
N LEU A 182 40.21 -11.68 -22.80
CA LEU A 182 40.24 -10.42 -22.03
C LEU A 182 41.57 -9.66 -22.19
N ARG A 183 42.68 -10.40 -22.38
CA ARG A 183 43.99 -9.82 -22.72
C ARG A 183 44.14 -9.48 -24.20
N ARG A 184 43.08 -9.61 -24.99
CA ARG A 184 43.03 -9.39 -26.44
C ARG A 184 44.04 -10.24 -27.22
N LYS A 185 44.33 -11.44 -26.72
CA LYS A 185 45.23 -12.42 -27.35
C LYS A 185 44.42 -13.59 -27.89
N ASN A 186 44.65 -13.94 -29.16
CA ASN A 186 43.97 -15.06 -29.84
C ASN A 186 42.45 -15.08 -29.59
N VAL A 187 41.80 -13.91 -29.72
CA VAL A 187 40.41 -13.71 -29.32
C VAL A 187 39.47 -14.66 -30.07
N GLY A 188 39.67 -14.83 -31.38
CA GLY A 188 38.83 -15.70 -32.20
C GLY A 188 38.81 -17.16 -31.74
N GLU A 189 39.98 -17.79 -31.54
CA GLU A 189 40.05 -19.18 -31.09
C GLU A 189 39.60 -19.35 -29.64
N SER A 190 39.98 -18.41 -28.78
CA SER A 190 39.59 -18.40 -27.37
C SER A 190 38.07 -18.33 -27.23
N MET A 191 37.41 -17.41 -27.94
CA MET A 191 35.96 -17.23 -27.89
C MET A 191 35.20 -18.38 -28.55
N LYS A 192 35.74 -19.01 -29.60
CA LYS A 192 35.17 -20.27 -30.13
C LYS A 192 35.14 -21.39 -29.08
N THR A 193 36.20 -21.49 -28.28
CA THR A 193 36.29 -22.50 -27.23
C THR A 193 35.33 -22.19 -26.08
N VAL A 194 35.29 -20.94 -25.61
CA VAL A 194 34.34 -20.50 -24.58
C VAL A 194 32.90 -20.68 -25.06
N ALA A 195 32.56 -20.30 -26.29
CA ALA A 195 31.24 -20.51 -26.88
C ALA A 195 30.83 -22.00 -26.88
N ARG A 196 31.76 -22.91 -27.17
CA ARG A 196 31.49 -24.37 -27.14
C ARG A 196 31.19 -24.86 -25.72
N ILE A 197 31.91 -24.35 -24.73
CA ILE A 197 31.65 -24.66 -23.31
C ILE A 197 30.27 -24.10 -22.91
N SER A 198 29.99 -22.83 -23.23
CA SER A 198 28.70 -22.19 -22.97
C SER A 198 27.55 -22.96 -23.61
N ARG A 199 27.70 -23.43 -24.85
CA ARG A 199 26.66 -24.24 -25.51
C ARG A 199 26.41 -25.57 -24.80
N ARG A 200 27.45 -26.23 -24.27
CA ARG A 200 27.28 -27.46 -23.49
C ARG A 200 26.56 -27.17 -22.16
N MET A 201 26.95 -26.09 -21.47
CA MET A 201 26.29 -25.66 -20.25
C MET A 201 24.81 -25.32 -20.50
N GLN A 202 24.51 -24.61 -21.60
CA GLN A 202 23.14 -24.33 -22.03
C GLN A 202 22.32 -25.62 -22.17
N THR A 203 22.84 -26.63 -22.86
CA THR A 203 22.11 -27.90 -23.06
C THR A 203 21.92 -28.67 -21.75
N MET A 204 22.91 -28.70 -20.87
CA MET A 204 22.80 -29.43 -19.59
C MET A 204 21.81 -28.79 -18.62
N PHE A 205 21.61 -27.48 -18.72
CA PHE A 205 20.69 -26.71 -17.87
C PHE A 205 19.37 -26.37 -18.57
N SER A 206 19.00 -27.12 -19.61
CA SER A 206 17.77 -26.85 -20.38
C SER A 206 16.52 -26.88 -19.47
N GLY A 207 15.66 -25.87 -19.61
CA GLY A 207 14.47 -25.70 -18.79
C GLY A 207 14.72 -24.99 -17.44
N SER A 208 15.90 -24.42 -17.23
CA SER A 208 16.26 -23.70 -15.99
C SER A 208 16.86 -22.32 -16.26
N GLU A 209 16.85 -21.44 -15.26
CA GLU A 209 17.38 -20.07 -15.36
C GLU A 209 18.82 -19.97 -15.92
N PRO A 210 19.79 -20.83 -15.52
CA PRO A 210 21.13 -20.83 -16.12
C PRO A 210 21.16 -21.02 -17.64
N GLU A 211 20.17 -21.68 -18.25
CA GLU A 211 20.09 -21.85 -19.71
C GLU A 211 20.17 -20.51 -20.43
N ARG A 212 19.38 -19.53 -19.93
CA ARG A 212 19.22 -18.20 -20.51
C ARG A 212 20.55 -17.43 -20.53
N PHE A 213 21.28 -17.49 -19.42
CA PHE A 213 22.63 -16.92 -19.30
C PHE A 213 23.59 -17.54 -20.32
N TRP A 214 23.63 -18.88 -20.39
CA TRP A 214 24.55 -19.57 -21.30
C TRP A 214 24.19 -19.39 -22.78
N PHE A 215 22.90 -19.31 -23.09
CA PHE A 215 22.40 -18.96 -24.42
C PHE A 215 22.95 -17.61 -24.87
N THR A 216 22.82 -16.58 -24.01
CA THR A 216 23.30 -15.23 -24.31
C THR A 216 24.83 -15.17 -24.35
N MET A 217 25.52 -15.96 -23.53
CA MET A 217 26.99 -16.04 -23.49
C MET A 217 27.59 -16.50 -24.82
N VAL A 218 26.89 -17.38 -25.56
CA VAL A 218 27.30 -17.78 -26.92
C VAL A 218 27.33 -16.56 -27.85
N GLY A 219 26.32 -15.68 -27.78
CA GLY A 219 26.28 -14.44 -28.56
C GLY A 219 27.38 -13.46 -28.18
N ILE A 220 27.67 -13.31 -26.89
CA ILE A 220 28.80 -12.49 -26.42
C ILE A 220 30.12 -12.99 -27.02
N CYS A 221 30.34 -14.31 -27.01
CA CYS A 221 31.54 -14.91 -27.60
C CYS A 221 31.60 -14.70 -29.12
N GLU A 222 30.48 -14.82 -29.84
CA GLU A 222 30.40 -14.53 -31.27
C GLU A 222 30.75 -13.06 -31.56
N GLY A 223 30.16 -12.13 -30.82
CA GLY A 223 30.42 -10.70 -30.95
C GLY A 223 31.88 -10.34 -30.66
N MET A 224 32.50 -10.95 -29.64
CA MET A 224 33.92 -10.75 -29.34
C MET A 224 34.83 -11.36 -30.40
N ALA A 225 34.52 -12.57 -30.90
CA ALA A 225 35.28 -13.21 -31.96
C ALA A 225 35.22 -12.42 -33.28
N GLY A 226 34.06 -11.80 -33.57
CA GLY A 226 33.83 -10.95 -34.73
C GLY A 226 34.31 -9.50 -34.56
N GLY A 227 34.82 -9.12 -33.38
CA GLY A 227 35.27 -7.75 -33.10
C GLY A 227 34.14 -6.72 -32.93
N LEU A 228 32.89 -7.18 -32.81
CA LEU A 228 31.70 -6.34 -32.57
C LEU A 228 31.59 -5.91 -31.10
N ILE A 229 32.08 -6.76 -30.18
CA ILE A 229 32.10 -6.50 -28.74
C ILE A 229 33.55 -6.34 -28.30
N VAL A 230 33.88 -5.19 -27.72
CA VAL A 230 35.19 -4.93 -27.12
C VAL A 230 35.13 -5.26 -25.63
N PRO A 231 36.01 -6.12 -25.10
CA PRO A 231 35.98 -6.48 -23.68
C PRO A 231 36.34 -5.29 -22.80
N ASP A 232 35.50 -5.08 -21.79
CA ASP A 232 35.64 -4.10 -20.71
C ASP A 232 35.53 -4.78 -19.33
N GLU A 233 35.33 -3.99 -18.28
CA GLU A 233 35.17 -4.51 -16.91
C GLU A 233 33.91 -5.40 -16.74
N CYS A 234 32.79 -5.06 -17.37
CA CYS A 234 31.55 -5.80 -17.23
C CYS A 234 31.63 -7.15 -17.94
N ILE A 235 32.22 -7.22 -19.14
CA ILE A 235 32.51 -8.51 -19.80
C ILE A 235 33.43 -9.39 -18.94
N ALA A 236 34.42 -8.79 -18.27
CA ALA A 236 35.29 -9.53 -17.35
C ALA A 236 34.51 -10.09 -16.14
N GLN A 237 33.55 -9.34 -15.60
CA GLN A 237 32.67 -9.80 -14.52
C GLN A 237 31.71 -10.91 -15.00
N ILE A 238 31.11 -10.79 -16.18
CA ILE A 238 30.26 -11.81 -16.81
C ILE A 238 31.04 -13.13 -16.97
N PHE A 239 32.27 -13.08 -17.49
CA PHE A 239 33.09 -14.28 -17.60
C PHE A 239 33.46 -14.88 -16.24
N LYS A 240 33.73 -14.05 -15.23
CA LYS A 240 33.99 -14.50 -13.86
C LYS A 240 32.75 -15.21 -13.27
N SER A 241 31.55 -14.66 -13.47
CA SER A 241 30.29 -15.30 -13.05
C SER A 241 30.09 -16.64 -13.74
N GLY A 242 30.32 -16.72 -15.06
CA GLY A 242 30.28 -18.00 -15.78
C GLY A 242 31.26 -19.05 -15.22
N ALA A 243 32.47 -18.64 -14.82
CA ALA A 243 33.42 -19.55 -14.17
C ALA A 243 32.92 -20.04 -12.81
N PHE A 244 32.32 -19.17 -11.99
CA PHE A 244 31.73 -19.57 -10.72
C PHE A 244 30.54 -20.51 -10.91
N MET A 245 29.69 -20.27 -11.92
CA MET A 245 28.59 -21.17 -12.24
C MET A 245 29.08 -22.56 -12.67
N ILE A 246 30.13 -22.64 -13.48
CA ILE A 246 30.75 -23.93 -13.83
C ILE A 246 31.33 -24.60 -12.58
N LYS A 247 31.99 -23.82 -11.71
CA LYS A 247 32.53 -24.34 -10.44
C LYS A 247 31.40 -24.87 -9.53
N TYR A 248 30.29 -24.16 -9.42
CA TYR A 248 29.13 -24.56 -8.64
C TYR A 248 28.51 -25.83 -9.21
N ALA A 249 28.31 -25.91 -10.53
CA ALA A 249 27.80 -27.10 -11.21
C ALA A 249 28.71 -28.34 -11.00
N ARG A 250 30.04 -28.13 -10.96
CA ARG A 250 31.01 -29.19 -10.63
C ARG A 250 30.81 -29.75 -9.22
N GLU A 251 30.40 -28.92 -8.27
CA GLU A 251 30.24 -29.30 -6.86
C GLU A 251 28.81 -29.84 -6.59
N ASN A 252 27.79 -29.22 -7.18
CA ASN A 252 26.37 -29.43 -6.83
C ASN A 252 25.53 -30.10 -7.95
N GLY A 253 26.10 -30.38 -9.13
CA GLY A 253 25.39 -31.00 -10.25
C GLY A 253 24.33 -30.07 -10.85
N ALA A 254 23.11 -30.57 -11.02
CA ALA A 254 21.98 -29.85 -11.64
C ALA A 254 21.35 -28.76 -10.75
N GLN A 255 21.80 -28.58 -9.50
CA GLN A 255 21.25 -27.56 -8.62
C GLN A 255 21.56 -26.15 -9.15
N VAL A 256 20.55 -25.28 -9.12
CA VAL A 256 20.69 -23.87 -9.54
C VAL A 256 21.21 -23.05 -8.36
N ASP A 257 22.28 -22.28 -8.58
CA ASP A 257 22.84 -21.40 -7.56
C ASP A 257 21.94 -20.18 -7.32
N ALA A 258 21.20 -20.19 -6.22
CA ALA A 258 20.30 -19.10 -5.82
C ALA A 258 21.03 -17.81 -5.38
N ALA A 259 22.36 -17.85 -5.19
CA ALA A 259 23.13 -16.64 -4.89
C ALA A 259 23.46 -15.81 -6.13
N VAL A 260 23.31 -16.38 -7.33
CA VAL A 260 23.58 -15.69 -8.60
C VAL A 260 22.37 -14.85 -9.00
N ASP A 261 22.63 -13.59 -9.30
CA ASP A 261 21.63 -12.67 -9.86
C ASP A 261 21.62 -12.80 -11.39
N TYR A 262 20.86 -13.78 -11.88
CA TYR A 262 20.75 -14.11 -13.30
C TYR A 262 20.16 -12.95 -14.10
N ASP A 263 19.15 -12.27 -13.55
CA ASP A 263 18.46 -11.17 -14.22
C ASP A 263 19.40 -10.01 -14.48
N ASN A 264 20.16 -9.57 -13.48
CA ASN A 264 21.14 -8.49 -13.65
C ASN A 264 22.24 -8.85 -14.66
N LEU A 265 22.74 -10.09 -14.63
CA LEU A 265 23.72 -10.56 -15.64
C LEU A 265 23.10 -10.58 -17.04
N GLN A 266 21.84 -11.01 -17.15
CA GLN A 266 21.12 -11.04 -18.41
C GLN A 266 20.96 -9.62 -18.99
N GLN A 267 20.52 -8.65 -18.19
CA GLN A 267 20.43 -7.24 -18.60
C GLN A 267 21.77 -6.72 -19.15
N GLN A 268 22.86 -6.94 -18.41
CA GLN A 268 24.20 -6.52 -18.82
C GLN A 268 24.65 -7.17 -20.14
N MET A 269 24.34 -8.45 -20.34
CA MET A 269 24.68 -9.15 -21.58
C MET A 269 23.84 -8.67 -22.76
N LEU A 270 22.55 -8.43 -22.57
CA LEU A 270 21.66 -7.94 -23.61
C LEU A 270 22.04 -6.54 -24.10
N PHE A 271 22.59 -5.68 -23.24
CA PHE A 271 23.17 -4.40 -23.66
C PHE A 271 24.19 -4.55 -24.79
N TYR A 272 25.13 -5.50 -24.66
CA TYR A 272 26.16 -5.72 -25.68
C TYR A 272 25.58 -6.30 -26.97
N ILE A 273 24.57 -7.17 -26.87
CA ILE A 273 23.86 -7.73 -28.02
C ILE A 273 23.08 -6.63 -28.76
N ALA A 274 22.39 -5.75 -28.03
CA ALA A 274 21.67 -4.61 -28.59
C ALA A 274 22.62 -3.61 -29.26
N SER A 275 23.81 -3.42 -28.70
CA SER A 275 24.85 -2.51 -29.23
C SER A 275 25.49 -2.98 -30.54
N CYS A 276 25.31 -4.25 -30.93
CA CYS A 276 25.88 -4.79 -32.16
C CYS A 276 25.08 -4.35 -33.40
N LYS A 277 25.69 -3.51 -34.24
CA LYS A 277 25.09 -3.09 -35.52
C LYS A 277 25.03 -4.23 -36.55
N ALA A 278 26.08 -5.04 -36.62
CA ALA A 278 26.07 -6.25 -37.45
C ALA A 278 25.35 -7.38 -36.71
N ARG A 279 24.62 -8.21 -37.45
CA ARG A 279 23.77 -9.27 -36.89
C ARG A 279 24.21 -10.68 -37.36
N PRO A 280 25.33 -11.21 -36.85
CA PRO A 280 25.71 -12.61 -37.04
C PRO A 280 24.65 -13.58 -36.47
N VAL A 281 24.81 -14.87 -36.76
CA VAL A 281 23.75 -15.89 -36.55
C VAL A 281 23.28 -15.98 -35.09
N HIS A 282 24.20 -16.02 -34.11
CA HIS A 282 23.78 -16.15 -32.71
C HIS A 282 23.24 -14.82 -32.16
N ILE A 283 23.87 -13.69 -32.48
CA ILE A 283 23.38 -12.36 -32.12
C ILE A 283 21.96 -12.12 -32.67
N SER A 284 21.72 -12.43 -33.95
CA SER A 284 20.38 -12.28 -34.57
C SER A 284 19.34 -13.10 -33.81
N ARG A 285 19.65 -14.37 -33.53
CA ARG A 285 18.76 -15.26 -32.80
C ARG A 285 18.45 -14.76 -31.38
N ILE A 286 19.44 -14.23 -30.66
CA ILE A 286 19.21 -13.67 -29.32
C ILE A 286 18.31 -12.44 -29.41
N ARG A 287 18.55 -11.55 -30.39
CA ARG A 287 17.69 -10.37 -30.61
C ARG A 287 16.25 -10.77 -30.90
N GLU A 288 16.03 -11.80 -31.71
CA GLU A 288 14.68 -12.33 -31.98
C GLU A 288 14.00 -12.89 -30.72
N VAL A 289 14.73 -13.67 -29.91
CA VAL A 289 14.17 -14.31 -28.70
C VAL A 289 13.76 -13.27 -27.64
N PHE A 290 14.57 -12.22 -27.47
CA PHE A 290 14.36 -11.16 -26.48
C PHE A 290 13.68 -9.91 -27.06
N SER A 291 13.20 -9.95 -28.31
CA SER A 291 12.54 -8.82 -28.97
C SER A 291 13.38 -7.53 -29.03
N ILE A 292 14.70 -7.65 -29.26
CA ILE A 292 15.62 -6.50 -29.34
C ILE A 292 15.62 -5.91 -30.75
N ASP A 293 15.14 -4.68 -30.87
CA ASP A 293 15.11 -3.89 -32.09
C ASP A 293 16.16 -2.77 -32.08
N ASP A 294 16.12 -1.88 -33.09
CA ASP A 294 17.07 -0.79 -33.23
C ASP A 294 16.79 0.38 -32.26
N ASN A 295 15.60 0.45 -31.68
CA ASN A 295 15.18 1.50 -30.75
C ASN A 295 15.43 1.13 -29.28
N THR A 296 15.61 -0.16 -28.98
CA THR A 296 15.76 -0.69 -27.61
C THR A 296 16.80 0.08 -26.78
N LEU A 297 17.95 0.45 -27.37
CA LEU A 297 18.97 1.22 -26.68
C LEU A 297 18.58 2.68 -26.49
N GLU A 298 17.86 3.29 -27.43
CA GLU A 298 17.40 4.67 -27.32
C GLU A 298 16.29 4.78 -26.26
N GLU A 299 15.38 3.81 -26.23
CA GLU A 299 14.32 3.70 -25.23
C GLU A 299 14.88 3.52 -23.83
N ALA A 300 15.85 2.61 -23.65
CA ALA A 300 16.54 2.42 -22.36
C ALA A 300 17.35 3.64 -21.91
N ASN A 301 17.77 4.52 -22.84
CA ASN A 301 18.56 5.72 -22.56
C ASN A 301 17.73 7.02 -22.57
N ARG A 302 16.39 6.95 -22.59
CA ARG A 302 15.56 8.16 -22.50
C ARG A 302 15.93 8.96 -21.23
N GLY A 303 15.94 10.28 -21.34
CA GLY A 303 16.25 11.15 -20.19
C GLY A 303 15.24 10.98 -19.06
N LEU A 304 15.68 11.21 -17.82
CA LEU A 304 14.77 11.32 -16.68
C LEU A 304 13.94 12.60 -16.85
N ILE A 305 12.63 12.48 -16.69
CA ILE A 305 11.72 13.62 -16.73
C ILE A 305 11.44 14.03 -15.29
N HIS A 306 11.83 15.24 -14.92
CA HIS A 306 11.57 15.77 -13.57
C HIS A 306 10.07 15.86 -13.32
N MET A 307 9.63 15.58 -12.08
CA MET A 307 8.22 15.67 -11.68
C MET A 307 7.62 17.04 -12.00
N ASP A 308 8.34 18.14 -11.78
CA ASP A 308 7.87 19.49 -12.13
C ASP A 308 7.64 19.67 -13.63
N ALA A 309 8.46 19.02 -14.46
CA ALA A 309 8.29 19.04 -15.92
C ALA A 309 7.10 18.19 -16.35
N LEU A 310 6.84 17.06 -15.67
CA LEU A 310 5.65 16.24 -15.89
C LEU A 310 4.37 16.99 -15.48
N VAL A 311 4.35 17.58 -14.28
CA VAL A 311 3.24 18.43 -13.81
C VAL A 311 3.02 19.58 -14.80
N THR A 312 4.07 20.30 -15.18
CA THR A 312 3.95 21.41 -16.16
C THR A 312 3.41 20.94 -17.50
N ALA A 313 3.87 19.80 -18.00
CA ALA A 313 3.41 19.23 -19.27
C ALA A 313 1.93 18.83 -19.20
N LEU A 314 1.51 18.20 -18.10
CA LEU A 314 0.13 17.76 -17.87
C LEU A 314 -0.82 18.92 -17.61
N SER A 315 -0.45 19.91 -16.79
CA SER A 315 -1.24 21.13 -16.61
C SER A 315 -1.37 21.91 -17.92
N SER A 316 -0.29 22.02 -18.70
CA SER A 316 -0.36 22.66 -20.02
C SER A 316 -1.22 21.87 -21.01
N ALA A 317 -1.21 20.54 -20.95
CA ALA A 317 -2.06 19.67 -21.76
C ALA A 317 -3.54 19.84 -21.37
N LEU A 318 -3.82 19.96 -20.07
CA LEU A 318 -5.15 20.21 -19.54
C LEU A 318 -5.70 21.57 -19.99
N ASP A 319 -4.90 22.63 -19.90
CA ASP A 319 -5.30 23.97 -20.35
C ASP A 319 -5.67 23.98 -21.85
N GLN A 320 -4.89 23.28 -22.68
CA GLN A 320 -5.17 23.15 -24.11
C GLN A 320 -6.44 22.34 -24.37
N LEU A 321 -6.66 21.24 -23.63
CA LEU A 321 -7.90 20.46 -23.73
C LEU A 321 -9.13 21.26 -23.33
N ASN A 322 -9.04 22.08 -22.27
CA ASN A 322 -10.13 22.98 -21.88
C ASN A 322 -10.46 23.98 -23.02
N GLY A 323 -9.45 24.56 -23.68
CA GLY A 323 -9.68 25.41 -24.85
C GLY A 323 -10.36 24.68 -26.02
N VAL A 324 -10.02 23.41 -26.27
CA VAL A 324 -10.68 22.57 -27.28
C VAL A 324 -12.13 22.27 -26.89
N ILE A 325 -12.40 21.96 -25.62
CA ILE A 325 -13.76 21.70 -25.11
C ILE A 325 -14.63 22.96 -25.25
N ASP A 326 -14.11 24.12 -24.88
CA ASP A 326 -14.82 25.39 -25.01
C ASP A 326 -15.17 25.70 -26.47
N TYR A 327 -14.23 25.44 -27.39
CA TYR A 327 -14.46 25.56 -28.83
C TYR A 327 -15.58 24.63 -29.31
N LEU A 328 -15.56 23.35 -28.91
CA LEU A 328 -16.57 22.37 -29.31
C LEU A 328 -17.95 22.69 -28.72
N ASN A 329 -18.02 23.13 -27.47
CA ASN A 329 -19.27 23.51 -26.80
C ASN A 329 -19.90 24.79 -27.40
N ALA A 330 -19.09 25.70 -27.92
CA ALA A 330 -19.56 26.90 -28.59
C ALA A 330 -20.19 26.64 -29.97
N ARG A 331 -20.08 25.41 -30.50
CA ARG A 331 -20.54 25.03 -31.84
C ARG A 331 -21.61 23.94 -31.83
N ASP A 332 -22.54 24.03 -32.77
CA ASP A 332 -23.51 22.97 -33.03
C ASP A 332 -22.89 21.93 -33.98
N LEU A 333 -22.26 20.90 -33.40
CA LEU A 333 -21.60 19.82 -34.15
C LEU A 333 -22.56 19.07 -35.10
N THR A 334 -23.85 19.02 -34.78
CA THR A 334 -24.88 18.44 -35.65
C THR A 334 -25.14 19.32 -36.88
N ALA A 335 -25.19 20.64 -36.73
CA ALA A 335 -25.33 21.56 -37.85
C ALA A 335 -24.12 21.52 -38.79
N ILE A 336 -22.91 21.42 -38.22
CA ILE A 336 -21.64 21.39 -38.95
C ILE A 336 -21.51 20.15 -39.82
N ALA A 337 -21.78 18.98 -39.24
CA ALA A 337 -21.75 17.74 -39.99
C ALA A 337 -22.71 17.83 -41.19
N ASN A 338 -23.94 18.26 -40.95
CA ASN A 338 -24.96 18.38 -42.01
C ASN A 338 -24.62 19.40 -43.10
N ALA A 339 -23.86 20.47 -42.79
CA ALA A 339 -23.43 21.47 -43.76
C ALA A 339 -22.32 20.97 -44.72
N GLY A 340 -21.54 19.97 -44.30
CA GLY A 340 -20.62 19.21 -45.15
C GLY A 340 -19.48 19.99 -45.81
N ASN A 341 -19.16 21.21 -45.35
CA ASN A 341 -18.11 22.08 -45.92
C ASN A 341 -17.63 23.18 -44.96
N GLU A 342 -17.82 23.04 -43.64
CA GLU A 342 -17.20 23.97 -42.68
C GLU A 342 -15.76 23.53 -42.41
N GLU A 343 -14.81 24.47 -42.52
CA GLU A 343 -13.43 24.24 -42.12
C GLU A 343 -13.34 24.17 -40.59
N LEU A 344 -12.73 23.08 -40.10
CA LEU A 344 -12.39 22.90 -38.69
C LEU A 344 -11.34 23.95 -38.32
N ASP A 345 -11.53 24.66 -37.20
CA ASP A 345 -10.56 25.67 -36.77
C ASP A 345 -9.17 25.04 -36.62
N PRO A 346 -8.16 25.51 -37.36
CA PRO A 346 -6.79 25.04 -37.21
C PRO A 346 -6.30 25.13 -35.77
N GLY A 347 -6.80 26.08 -34.98
CA GLY A 347 -6.46 26.24 -33.56
C GLY A 347 -6.93 25.06 -32.68
N ALA A 348 -8.12 24.51 -32.92
CA ALA A 348 -8.62 23.36 -32.16
C ALA A 348 -7.85 22.07 -32.50
N LEU A 349 -7.54 21.86 -33.77
CA LEU A 349 -6.78 20.71 -34.24
C LEU A 349 -5.32 20.77 -33.78
N ALA A 350 -4.70 21.95 -33.89
CA ALA A 350 -3.38 22.21 -33.33
C ALA A 350 -3.37 22.09 -31.79
N GLY A 351 -4.47 22.46 -31.11
CA GLY A 351 -4.64 22.26 -29.68
C GLY A 351 -4.59 20.78 -29.30
N ILE A 352 -5.38 19.92 -29.98
CA ILE A 352 -5.38 18.47 -29.76
C ILE A 352 -4.00 17.87 -30.05
N GLU A 353 -3.37 18.23 -31.17
CA GLU A 353 -2.05 17.72 -31.57
C GLU A 353 -0.96 18.15 -30.56
N ALA A 354 -0.98 19.41 -30.12
CA ALA A 354 -0.06 19.91 -29.11
C ALA A 354 -0.27 19.22 -27.76
N THR A 355 -1.50 18.86 -27.39
CA THR A 355 -1.79 18.04 -26.20
C THR A 355 -1.22 16.64 -26.35
N GLN A 356 -1.37 15.98 -27.50
CA GLN A 356 -0.80 14.65 -27.76
C GLN A 356 0.72 14.64 -27.56
N PHE A 357 1.45 15.59 -28.16
CA PHE A 357 2.90 15.67 -28.00
C PHE A 357 3.34 15.87 -26.54
N ARG A 358 2.59 16.65 -25.76
CA ARG A 358 2.87 16.85 -24.34
C ARG A 358 2.58 15.59 -23.52
N LEU A 359 1.52 14.86 -23.84
CA LEU A 359 1.19 13.59 -23.19
C LEU A 359 2.23 12.51 -23.51
N GLU A 360 2.70 12.42 -24.75
CA GLU A 360 3.81 11.55 -25.13
C GLU A 360 5.10 11.90 -24.39
N ALA A 361 5.41 13.20 -24.32
CA ALA A 361 6.55 13.68 -23.55
C ALA A 361 6.38 13.36 -22.06
N ALA A 362 5.16 13.37 -21.52
CA ALA A 362 4.87 12.99 -20.14
C ALA A 362 4.72 11.46 -19.92
N GLY A 363 4.97 10.64 -20.94
CA GLY A 363 4.84 9.18 -20.87
C GLY A 363 3.39 8.66 -20.85
N GLN A 364 2.39 9.51 -21.06
CA GLN A 364 0.96 9.17 -21.11
C GLN A 364 0.55 8.69 -22.52
N MET A 365 1.15 7.59 -22.96
CA MET A 365 0.99 7.07 -24.34
C MET A 365 -0.45 6.67 -24.67
N THR A 366 -1.17 6.11 -23.69
CA THR A 366 -2.58 5.70 -23.84
C THR A 366 -3.49 6.92 -24.06
N HIS A 367 -3.32 7.97 -23.26
CA HIS A 367 -4.07 9.22 -23.42
C HIS A 367 -3.77 9.91 -24.75
N ALA A 368 -2.50 9.92 -25.18
CA ALA A 368 -2.11 10.45 -26.48
C ALA A 368 -2.79 9.68 -27.65
N GLU A 369 -2.83 8.34 -27.58
CA GLU A 369 -3.49 7.50 -28.59
C GLU A 369 -5.01 7.71 -28.63
N SER A 370 -5.64 7.89 -27.47
CA SER A 370 -7.06 8.27 -27.36
C SER A 370 -7.34 9.59 -28.08
N LEU A 371 -6.51 10.61 -27.86
CA LEU A 371 -6.64 11.90 -28.54
C LEU A 371 -6.38 11.82 -30.05
N ARG A 372 -5.45 10.96 -30.51
CA ARG A 372 -5.27 10.71 -31.96
C ARG A 372 -6.52 10.08 -32.58
N THR A 373 -7.21 9.24 -31.83
CA THR A 373 -8.48 8.63 -32.26
C THR A 373 -9.59 9.68 -32.33
N VAL A 374 -9.67 10.57 -31.34
CA VAL A 374 -10.59 11.72 -31.33
C VAL A 374 -10.33 12.64 -32.53
N GLN A 375 -9.06 13.00 -32.79
CA GLN A 375 -8.67 13.87 -33.90
C GLN A 375 -9.13 13.32 -35.25
N ARG A 376 -8.85 12.04 -35.54
CA ARG A 376 -9.30 11.38 -36.79
C ARG A 376 -10.82 11.40 -36.95
N ARG A 377 -11.56 11.25 -35.85
CA ARG A 377 -13.03 11.28 -35.84
C ARG A 377 -13.57 12.69 -36.09
N LEU A 378 -12.97 13.70 -35.47
CA LEU A 378 -13.27 15.11 -35.71
C LEU A 378 -13.04 15.49 -37.17
N GLU A 379 -11.89 15.14 -37.75
CA GLU A 379 -11.61 15.36 -39.17
C GLU A 379 -12.64 14.68 -40.08
N SER A 380 -13.01 13.44 -39.78
CA SER A 380 -14.04 12.71 -40.52
C SER A 380 -15.43 13.37 -40.42
N LEU A 381 -15.76 13.93 -39.25
CA LEU A 381 -17.03 14.61 -38.99
C LEU A 381 -17.15 15.91 -39.78
N PHE A 382 -16.10 16.74 -39.78
CA PHE A 382 -16.08 18.01 -40.53
C PHE A 382 -15.98 17.80 -42.05
N ASN A 383 -15.40 16.68 -42.50
CA ASN A 383 -15.42 16.27 -43.91
C ASN A 383 -16.77 15.68 -44.37
N GLY A 384 -17.79 15.67 -43.51
CA GLY A 384 -19.16 15.25 -43.87
C GLY A 384 -19.34 13.73 -44.02
N ALA A 385 -18.46 12.90 -43.45
CA ALA A 385 -18.51 11.44 -43.62
C ALA A 385 -19.79 10.78 -43.07
N TYR A 386 -20.49 11.44 -42.13
CA TYR A 386 -21.64 10.89 -41.40
C TYR A 386 -23.00 11.48 -41.81
N ASN A 387 -23.04 12.28 -42.88
CA ASN A 387 -24.23 13.06 -43.30
C ASN A 387 -25.42 12.19 -43.70
N ASN A 388 -25.17 10.92 -44.03
CA ASN A 388 -26.18 9.99 -44.52
C ASN A 388 -26.85 9.17 -43.40
N SER A 389 -26.47 9.34 -42.13
CA SER A 389 -26.99 8.53 -41.02
C SER A 389 -27.01 9.30 -39.69
N PRO A 390 -28.15 9.90 -39.31
CA PRO A 390 -28.29 10.69 -38.08
C PRO A 390 -27.93 9.91 -36.80
N ALA A 391 -28.23 8.60 -36.77
CA ALA A 391 -27.89 7.74 -35.63
C ALA A 391 -26.36 7.58 -35.48
N GLN A 392 -25.63 7.41 -36.59
CA GLN A 392 -24.17 7.34 -36.58
C GLN A 392 -23.55 8.70 -36.23
N LEU A 393 -24.14 9.80 -36.72
CA LEU A 393 -23.66 11.15 -36.40
C LEU A 393 -23.70 11.41 -34.89
N ASN A 394 -24.85 11.17 -34.25
CA ASN A 394 -24.99 11.37 -32.80
C ASN A 394 -24.06 10.44 -32.00
N GLN A 395 -23.86 9.21 -32.46
CA GLN A 395 -22.92 8.28 -31.84
C GLN A 395 -21.48 8.81 -31.91
N VAL A 396 -21.04 9.27 -33.08
CA VAL A 396 -19.67 9.79 -33.27
C VAL A 396 -19.43 11.06 -32.46
N ILE A 397 -20.41 11.97 -32.40
CA ILE A 397 -20.32 13.18 -31.56
C ILE A 397 -20.14 12.78 -30.09
N ASN A 398 -20.94 11.84 -29.59
CA ASN A 398 -20.80 11.35 -28.22
C ASN A 398 -19.43 10.68 -27.97
N GLU A 399 -18.92 9.91 -28.93
CA GLU A 399 -17.61 9.27 -28.83
C GLU A 399 -16.45 10.29 -28.85
N ILE A 400 -16.57 11.39 -29.61
CA ILE A 400 -15.61 12.50 -29.61
C ILE A 400 -15.61 13.21 -28.25
N ILE A 401 -16.79 13.66 -27.78
CA ILE A 401 -16.93 14.37 -26.51
C ILE A 401 -16.41 13.50 -25.37
N ARG A 402 -16.84 12.23 -25.33
CA ARG A 402 -16.41 11.27 -24.32
C ARG A 402 -14.90 11.05 -24.34
N GLY A 403 -14.30 10.85 -25.52
CA GLY A 403 -12.85 10.65 -25.62
C GLY A 403 -12.02 11.83 -25.11
N ILE A 404 -12.51 13.07 -25.29
CA ILE A 404 -11.84 14.28 -24.78
C ILE A 404 -12.04 14.40 -23.26
N VAL A 405 -13.27 14.22 -22.79
CA VAL A 405 -13.62 14.34 -21.36
C VAL A 405 -12.94 13.25 -20.53
N ASP A 406 -12.89 12.01 -21.00
CA ASP A 406 -12.22 10.91 -20.32
C ASP A 406 -10.72 11.22 -20.13
N VAL A 407 -10.04 11.71 -21.18
CA VAL A 407 -8.62 12.11 -21.08
C VAL A 407 -8.44 13.29 -20.14
N LYS A 408 -9.35 14.28 -20.17
CA LYS A 408 -9.32 15.44 -19.28
C LYS A 408 -9.42 15.02 -17.81
N LEU A 409 -10.46 14.27 -17.45
CA LEU A 409 -10.73 13.85 -16.08
C LEU A 409 -9.58 13.01 -15.51
N ASP A 410 -8.99 12.14 -16.33
CA ASP A 410 -7.81 11.36 -15.92
C ASP A 410 -6.60 12.25 -15.62
N ILE A 411 -6.37 13.30 -16.42
CA ILE A 411 -5.26 14.25 -16.18
C ILE A 411 -5.53 15.06 -14.91
N GLU A 412 -6.76 15.56 -14.72
CA GLU A 412 -7.18 16.28 -13.50
C GLU A 412 -6.96 15.41 -12.26
N HIS A 413 -7.45 14.17 -12.30
CA HIS A 413 -7.27 13.22 -11.21
C HIS A 413 -5.80 12.96 -10.91
N LYS A 414 -4.95 12.75 -11.93
CA LYS A 414 -3.49 12.58 -11.75
C LYS A 414 -2.82 13.82 -11.16
N LEU A 415 -3.26 15.01 -11.52
CA LEU A 415 -2.71 16.26 -10.97
C LEU A 415 -3.11 16.45 -9.50
N GLU A 416 -4.32 16.06 -9.12
CA GLU A 416 -4.85 16.21 -7.75
C GLU A 416 -4.39 15.09 -6.80
N HIS A 417 -4.37 13.85 -7.26
CA HIS A 417 -4.16 12.64 -6.44
C HIS A 417 -2.80 11.96 -6.68
N GLY A 418 -1.94 12.59 -7.49
CA GLY A 418 -0.59 12.14 -7.79
C GLY A 418 -0.45 11.49 -9.16
N LEU A 419 0.63 11.83 -9.88
CA LEU A 419 0.87 11.42 -11.28
C LEU A 419 0.98 9.90 -11.48
N CYS A 420 1.18 9.17 -10.38
CA CYS A 420 1.35 7.73 -10.29
C CYS A 420 0.03 6.97 -10.11
N SER A 421 -1.12 7.66 -10.01
CA SER A 421 -2.40 6.98 -9.82
C SER A 421 -2.68 6.04 -11.00
N SER A 422 -2.93 4.77 -10.66
CA SER A 422 -3.21 3.71 -11.63
C SER A 422 -4.67 3.66 -12.07
N PHE A 423 -5.53 4.43 -11.40
CA PHE A 423 -6.97 4.48 -11.68
C PHE A 423 -7.29 5.62 -12.63
N SER A 424 -8.20 5.37 -13.56
CA SER A 424 -8.92 6.45 -14.23
C SER A 424 -9.82 7.18 -13.24
N SER A 425 -10.14 8.44 -13.50
CA SER A 425 -11.05 9.24 -12.65
C SER A 425 -12.39 8.53 -12.44
N ARG A 426 -12.90 7.88 -13.48
CA ARG A 426 -14.16 7.13 -13.45
C ARG A 426 -14.08 5.84 -12.62
N GLU A 427 -12.96 5.13 -12.67
CA GLU A 427 -12.75 3.95 -11.81
C GLU A 427 -12.67 4.36 -10.34
N PHE A 428 -12.09 5.52 -10.06
CA PHE A 428 -12.06 6.07 -8.71
C PHE A 428 -13.45 6.45 -8.19
N GLU A 429 -14.24 7.22 -8.95
CA GLU A 429 -15.63 7.57 -8.57
C GLU A 429 -16.51 6.33 -8.36
N LEU A 430 -16.36 5.32 -9.23
CA LEU A 430 -17.09 4.06 -9.08
C LEU A 430 -16.68 3.33 -7.79
N ARG A 431 -15.38 3.26 -7.50
CA ARG A 431 -14.84 2.65 -6.28
C ARG A 431 -15.31 3.40 -5.04
N GLU A 432 -15.21 4.72 -5.01
CA GLU A 432 -15.66 5.55 -3.89
C GLU A 432 -17.15 5.32 -3.59
N SER A 433 -17.99 5.31 -4.63
CA SER A 433 -19.43 5.04 -4.48
C SER A 433 -19.71 3.64 -3.95
N VAL A 434 -19.05 2.63 -4.52
CA VAL A 434 -19.22 1.22 -4.11
C VAL A 434 -18.71 0.98 -2.69
N VAL A 435 -17.58 1.58 -2.32
CA VAL A 435 -17.01 1.45 -0.98
C VAL A 435 -17.89 2.17 0.06
N THR A 436 -18.40 3.36 -0.25
CA THR A 436 -19.34 4.06 0.64
C THR A 436 -20.61 3.25 0.88
N ALA A 437 -21.16 2.66 -0.18
CA ALA A 437 -22.27 1.73 -0.06
C ALA A 437 -21.89 0.50 0.79
N THR A 438 -20.71 -0.06 0.56
CA THR A 438 -20.20 -1.23 1.29
C THR A 438 -20.13 -0.98 2.80
N PHE A 439 -19.62 0.18 3.25
CA PHE A 439 -19.59 0.52 4.69
C PHE A 439 -20.96 0.51 5.35
N ASN A 440 -21.97 1.08 4.69
CA ASN A 440 -23.32 1.10 5.23
C ASN A 440 -23.88 -0.32 5.44
N HIS A 441 -23.67 -1.22 4.48
CA HIS A 441 -24.12 -2.61 4.59
C HIS A 441 -23.29 -3.39 5.62
N MET A 442 -21.96 -3.17 5.68
CA MET A 442 -21.08 -3.79 6.67
C MET A 442 -21.50 -3.42 8.11
N GLY A 443 -21.76 -2.14 8.39
CA GLY A 443 -22.23 -1.70 9.70
C GLY A 443 -23.59 -2.30 10.10
N LEU A 444 -24.48 -2.59 9.14
CA LEU A 444 -25.73 -3.32 9.41
C LEU A 444 -25.47 -4.78 9.79
N VAL A 445 -24.57 -5.47 9.07
CA VAL A 445 -24.16 -6.85 9.39
C VAL A 445 -23.56 -6.93 10.80
N GLU A 446 -22.65 -6.03 11.15
CA GLU A 446 -22.07 -5.96 12.50
C GLU A 446 -23.13 -5.78 13.58
N ASN A 447 -24.10 -4.90 13.34
CA ASN A 447 -25.20 -4.67 14.26
C ASN A 447 -26.04 -5.93 14.48
N TYR A 448 -26.39 -6.66 13.42
CA TYR A 448 -27.11 -7.93 13.53
C TYR A 448 -26.30 -9.00 14.26
N MET A 449 -25.01 -9.14 13.95
CA MET A 449 -24.13 -10.10 14.61
C MET A 449 -23.99 -9.80 16.11
N HIS A 450 -23.74 -8.55 16.47
CA HIS A 450 -23.66 -8.14 17.87
C HIS A 450 -24.98 -8.29 18.62
N GLN A 451 -26.13 -8.10 17.96
CA GLN A 451 -27.44 -8.34 18.56
C GLN A 451 -27.64 -9.82 18.91
N ILE A 452 -27.29 -10.71 17.96
CA ILE A 452 -27.38 -12.17 18.14
C ILE A 452 -26.46 -12.63 19.28
N LEU A 453 -25.19 -12.18 19.29
CA LEU A 453 -24.21 -12.58 20.29
C LEU A 453 -24.65 -12.14 21.69
N ARG A 454 -24.99 -10.86 21.87
CA ARG A 454 -25.44 -10.34 23.17
C ARG A 454 -26.64 -11.11 23.70
N ARG A 455 -27.63 -11.38 22.85
CA ARG A 455 -28.82 -12.15 23.25
C ARG A 455 -28.45 -13.56 23.71
N LYS A 456 -27.58 -14.24 22.97
CA LYS A 456 -27.15 -15.62 23.31
C LYS A 456 -26.29 -15.68 24.55
N GLU A 457 -25.40 -14.72 24.77
CA GLU A 457 -24.63 -14.62 25.99
C GLU A 457 -25.53 -14.42 27.21
N LEU A 458 -26.49 -13.50 27.13
CA LEU A 458 -27.46 -13.28 28.19
C LEU A 458 -28.33 -14.52 28.43
N ALA A 459 -28.84 -15.16 27.38
CA ALA A 459 -29.58 -16.41 27.48
C ALA A 459 -28.74 -17.55 28.07
N SER A 460 -27.45 -17.62 27.75
CA SER A 460 -26.52 -18.59 28.32
C SER A 460 -26.21 -18.32 29.79
N ALA A 461 -26.05 -17.04 30.18
CA ALA A 461 -25.83 -16.64 31.56
C ALA A 461 -27.08 -16.92 32.42
N LEU A 462 -28.28 -16.83 31.82
CA LEU A 462 -29.56 -17.14 32.45
C LEU A 462 -29.97 -18.62 32.40
N ALA A 463 -29.15 -19.50 31.81
CA ALA A 463 -29.46 -20.92 31.70
C ALA A 463 -29.58 -21.62 33.07
N ARG A 464 -28.88 -21.11 34.09
CA ARG A 464 -28.99 -21.52 35.50
C ARG A 464 -28.91 -20.29 36.38
N LYS A 465 -29.58 -20.32 37.53
CA LYS A 465 -29.47 -19.25 38.52
C LYS A 465 -28.01 -19.13 39.01
N PRO A 466 -27.41 -17.93 39.06
CA PRO A 466 -26.08 -17.73 39.62
C PRO A 466 -25.99 -18.25 41.05
N ASN A 467 -24.91 -18.94 41.37
CA ASN A 467 -24.68 -19.59 42.67
C ASN A 467 -23.28 -19.34 43.23
N ASP A 468 -22.42 -18.65 42.49
CA ASP A 468 -21.06 -18.25 42.87
C ASP A 468 -20.73 -16.87 42.28
N ALA A 469 -19.63 -16.26 42.74
CA ALA A 469 -19.21 -14.94 42.29
C ALA A 469 -18.92 -14.89 40.78
N GLU A 470 -18.46 -16.00 40.20
CA GLU A 470 -18.13 -16.11 38.77
C GLU A 470 -19.39 -16.08 37.89
N SER A 471 -20.41 -16.86 38.25
CA SER A 471 -21.69 -16.87 37.53
C SER A 471 -22.46 -15.56 37.68
N THR A 472 -22.35 -14.89 38.84
CA THR A 472 -22.92 -13.55 39.05
C THR A 472 -22.23 -12.51 38.17
N LEU A 473 -20.90 -12.48 38.16
CA LEU A 473 -20.10 -11.58 37.31
C LEU A 473 -20.37 -11.82 35.81
N ARG A 474 -20.59 -13.08 35.42
CA ARG A 474 -20.94 -13.43 34.04
C ARG A 474 -22.31 -12.87 33.65
N LEU A 475 -23.28 -12.93 34.55
CA LEU A 475 -24.63 -12.39 34.33
C LEU A 475 -24.62 -10.86 34.30
N THR A 476 -23.96 -10.19 35.26
CA THR A 476 -23.90 -8.71 35.31
C THR A 476 -23.22 -8.14 34.07
N VAL A 477 -22.12 -8.74 33.61
CA VAL A 477 -21.46 -8.28 32.38
C VAL A 477 -22.29 -8.56 31.12
N ALA A 478 -23.00 -9.69 31.03
CA ALA A 478 -23.92 -9.93 29.91
C ALA A 478 -25.07 -8.91 29.89
N LEU A 479 -25.58 -8.51 31.06
CA LEU A 479 -26.60 -7.48 31.21
C LEU A 479 -26.10 -6.09 30.85
N ASN A 480 -24.91 -5.70 31.33
CA ASN A 480 -24.29 -4.40 31.01
C ASN A 480 -24.07 -4.24 29.49
N ARG A 481 -23.70 -5.30 28.76
CA ARG A 481 -23.60 -5.28 27.29
C ARG A 481 -24.93 -4.94 26.57
N HIS A 482 -26.08 -5.22 27.18
CA HIS A 482 -27.41 -4.85 26.66
C HIS A 482 -27.88 -3.50 27.18
N LEU A 483 -27.77 -3.27 28.49
CA LEU A 483 -28.26 -2.06 29.17
C LEU A 483 -27.48 -0.80 28.77
N ASN A 484 -26.22 -0.94 28.33
CA ASN A 484 -25.38 0.18 27.88
C ASN A 484 -25.75 0.71 26.48
N LYS A 485 -26.71 0.08 25.76
CA LYS A 485 -27.17 0.52 24.42
C LYS A 485 -28.44 1.38 24.43
N THR A 486 -29.09 1.57 25.57
CA THR A 486 -30.35 2.31 25.71
C THR A 486 -30.33 3.12 27.01
N ASP A 487 -30.55 4.43 26.96
CA ASP A 487 -30.44 5.33 28.13
C ASP A 487 -31.67 5.34 29.04
N GLN A 488 -32.75 4.64 28.68
CA GLN A 488 -34.00 4.64 29.43
C GLN A 488 -34.56 3.23 29.61
N GLY A 489 -35.11 2.96 30.80
CA GLY A 489 -35.84 1.72 31.11
C GLY A 489 -35.07 0.71 31.97
N HIS A 490 -35.85 -0.18 32.60
CA HIS A 490 -35.39 -1.27 33.47
C HIS A 490 -34.52 -0.83 34.66
N GLU A 491 -34.82 0.34 35.26
CA GLU A 491 -34.12 0.86 36.46
C GLU A 491 -34.01 -0.14 37.62
N PRO A 492 -35.04 -0.97 37.92
CA PRO A 492 -34.91 -2.02 38.93
C PRO A 492 -33.82 -3.05 38.59
N LEU A 493 -33.66 -3.39 37.31
CA LEU A 493 -32.63 -4.32 36.84
C LEU A 493 -31.24 -3.66 36.87
N ARG A 494 -31.15 -2.39 36.47
CA ARG A 494 -29.89 -1.62 36.56
C ARG A 494 -29.41 -1.51 38.00
N GLN A 495 -30.30 -1.20 38.94
CA GLN A 495 -29.97 -1.15 40.36
C GLN A 495 -29.52 -2.53 40.87
N ALA A 496 -30.22 -3.61 40.51
CA ALA A 496 -29.83 -4.96 40.89
C ALA A 496 -28.46 -5.37 40.33
N VAL A 497 -28.10 -4.91 39.12
CA VAL A 497 -26.76 -5.12 38.55
C VAL A 497 -25.70 -4.32 39.32
N ARG A 498 -25.96 -3.06 39.68
CA ARG A 498 -25.03 -2.25 40.49
C ARG A 498 -24.81 -2.84 41.88
N ASP A 499 -25.88 -3.31 42.53
CA ASP A 499 -25.80 -3.94 43.85
C ASP A 499 -24.97 -5.23 43.78
N ALA A 500 -25.10 -5.99 42.69
CA ALA A 500 -24.29 -7.16 42.42
C ALA A 500 -22.82 -6.86 42.15
N ASP A 501 -22.52 -5.84 41.35
CA ASP A 501 -21.15 -5.40 41.07
C ASP A 501 -20.48 -4.75 42.30
N ALA A 502 -21.26 -4.15 43.21
CA ALA A 502 -20.81 -3.62 44.51
C ALA A 502 -20.56 -4.72 45.58
N GLY A 503 -20.88 -5.97 45.28
CA GLY A 503 -20.62 -7.12 46.14
C GLY A 503 -21.74 -7.47 47.13
N ASP A 504 -22.94 -6.92 46.97
CA ASP A 504 -24.14 -7.25 47.78
C ASP A 504 -25.33 -7.67 46.89
N PRO A 505 -25.21 -8.77 46.10
CA PRO A 505 -26.24 -9.15 45.14
C PRO A 505 -27.49 -9.76 45.80
N ASP A 506 -28.67 -9.21 45.52
CA ASP A 506 -29.92 -9.97 45.60
C ASP A 506 -30.06 -10.86 44.36
N LEU A 507 -29.56 -12.09 44.47
CA LEU A 507 -29.50 -13.06 43.36
C LEU A 507 -30.88 -13.54 42.87
N ASP A 508 -31.92 -13.49 43.71
CA ASP A 508 -33.27 -13.82 43.29
C ASP A 508 -33.85 -12.69 42.44
N LEU A 509 -33.74 -11.46 42.94
CA LEU A 509 -34.21 -10.27 42.24
C LEU A 509 -33.47 -10.04 40.91
N LEU A 510 -32.14 -10.11 40.91
CA LEU A 510 -31.32 -9.95 39.72
C LEU A 510 -31.68 -10.99 38.64
N PHE A 511 -31.86 -12.25 39.04
CA PHE A 511 -32.15 -13.33 38.10
C PHE A 511 -33.56 -13.22 37.48
N ASP A 512 -34.56 -12.87 38.28
CA ASP A 512 -35.94 -12.72 37.81
C ASP A 512 -36.08 -11.50 36.87
N LEU A 513 -35.52 -10.35 37.26
CA LEU A 513 -35.53 -9.14 36.43
C LEU A 513 -34.75 -9.33 35.12
N ALA A 514 -33.61 -10.01 35.16
CA ALA A 514 -32.81 -10.31 33.97
C ALA A 514 -33.55 -11.24 33.00
N ARG A 515 -34.32 -12.19 33.53
CA ARG A 515 -35.14 -13.12 32.74
C ARG A 515 -36.35 -12.43 32.13
N GLU A 516 -37.00 -11.52 32.86
CA GLU A 516 -38.07 -10.67 32.35
C GLU A 516 -37.55 -9.78 31.22
N PHE A 517 -36.43 -9.10 31.44
CA PHE A 517 -35.74 -8.29 30.44
C PHE A 517 -35.44 -9.08 29.16
N LEU A 518 -34.86 -10.29 29.26
CA LEU A 518 -34.60 -11.13 28.08
C LEU A 518 -35.87 -11.48 27.29
N ASN A 519 -37.03 -11.60 27.95
CA ASN A 519 -38.31 -11.91 27.31
C ASN A 519 -38.97 -10.66 26.69
N GLU A 520 -38.74 -9.48 27.25
CA GLU A 520 -39.29 -8.20 26.78
C GLU A 520 -38.53 -7.61 25.59
N GLN A 521 -37.31 -8.06 25.33
CA GLN A 521 -36.51 -7.61 24.19
C GLN A 521 -37.20 -7.96 22.84
N GLU A 522 -37.86 -6.97 22.23
CA GLU A 522 -38.32 -7.01 20.83
C GLU A 522 -37.11 -7.04 19.88
N THR A 523 -36.51 -8.21 19.74
CA THR A 523 -35.39 -8.45 18.83
C THR A 523 -35.87 -9.11 17.55
N ILE A 524 -35.24 -8.75 16.43
CA ILE A 524 -35.35 -9.53 15.20
C ILE A 524 -34.94 -10.97 15.56
N PRO A 525 -35.74 -12.00 15.24
CA PRO A 525 -35.37 -13.37 15.51
C PRO A 525 -33.99 -13.68 14.93
N ASP A 526 -33.11 -14.37 15.67
CA ASP A 526 -31.73 -14.63 15.25
C ASP A 526 -31.64 -15.17 13.83
N ARG A 527 -32.57 -16.06 13.46
CA ARG A 527 -32.67 -16.60 12.10
C ARG A 527 -32.89 -15.52 11.04
N LYS A 528 -33.81 -14.59 11.29
CA LYS A 528 -34.10 -13.47 10.38
C LYS A 528 -32.93 -12.48 10.33
N ALA A 529 -32.26 -12.22 11.45
CA ALA A 529 -31.06 -11.37 11.48
C ALA A 529 -29.89 -12.01 10.69
N ILE A 530 -29.73 -13.33 10.77
CA ILE A 530 -28.76 -14.08 9.95
C ILE A 530 -29.14 -14.04 8.47
N ASP A 531 -30.41 -14.28 8.13
CA ASP A 531 -30.87 -14.25 6.74
C ASP A 531 -30.64 -12.86 6.11
N MET A 532 -30.97 -11.78 6.83
CA MET A 532 -30.68 -10.40 6.39
C MET A 532 -29.17 -10.14 6.27
N SER A 533 -28.36 -10.66 7.19
CA SER A 533 -26.90 -10.53 7.11
C SER A 533 -26.33 -11.25 5.88
N LEU A 534 -26.86 -12.42 5.52
CA LEU A 534 -26.47 -13.14 4.30
C LEU A 534 -26.86 -12.37 3.04
N GLU A 535 -28.05 -11.77 2.99
CA GLU A 535 -28.47 -10.90 1.89
C GLU A 535 -27.50 -9.71 1.72
N LEU A 536 -27.19 -9.01 2.82
CA LEU A 536 -26.25 -7.89 2.83
C LEU A 536 -24.84 -8.30 2.37
N LEU A 537 -24.31 -9.43 2.84
CA LEU A 537 -23.00 -9.93 2.41
C LEU A 537 -22.98 -10.27 0.90
N ALA A 538 -24.07 -10.85 0.37
CA ALA A 538 -24.18 -11.12 -1.05
C ALA A 538 -24.25 -9.83 -1.89
N GLU A 539 -24.96 -8.81 -1.41
CA GLU A 539 -25.00 -7.48 -2.05
C GLU A 539 -23.63 -6.79 -2.04
N ILE A 540 -22.92 -6.85 -0.90
CA ILE A 540 -21.55 -6.31 -0.78
C ILE A 540 -20.61 -7.01 -1.77
N SER A 541 -20.58 -8.35 -1.78
CA SER A 541 -19.72 -9.12 -2.70
C SER A 541 -20.03 -8.77 -4.16
N GLY A 542 -21.31 -8.70 -4.53
CA GLY A 542 -21.73 -8.33 -5.88
C GLY A 542 -21.31 -6.90 -6.28
N ALA A 543 -21.42 -5.94 -5.36
CA ALA A 543 -21.02 -4.56 -5.59
C ALA A 543 -19.50 -4.42 -5.76
N LEU A 544 -18.71 -5.08 -4.90
CA LEU A 544 -17.25 -5.11 -4.98
C LEU A 544 -16.76 -5.79 -6.28
N GLY A 545 -17.36 -6.93 -6.65
CA GLY A 545 -17.06 -7.60 -7.92
C GLY A 545 -17.38 -6.72 -9.13
N PHE A 546 -18.51 -6.00 -9.12
CA PHE A 546 -18.87 -5.05 -10.17
C PHE A 546 -17.84 -3.91 -10.33
N ALA A 547 -17.22 -3.46 -9.23
CA ALA A 547 -16.16 -2.46 -9.22
C ALA A 547 -14.76 -3.02 -9.58
N GLY A 548 -14.66 -4.31 -9.93
CA GLY A 548 -13.39 -4.98 -10.21
C GLY A 548 -12.54 -5.24 -8.96
N MET A 549 -13.13 -5.21 -7.77
CA MET A 549 -12.51 -5.46 -6.47
C MET A 549 -12.65 -6.94 -6.10
N GLU A 550 -12.07 -7.80 -6.95
CA GLU A 550 -12.25 -9.27 -6.90
C GLU A 550 -11.60 -9.94 -5.68
N ARG A 551 -10.61 -9.30 -5.04
CA ARG A 551 -9.97 -9.84 -3.83
C ARG A 551 -10.84 -9.56 -2.61
N GLU A 552 -11.34 -8.34 -2.55
CA GLU A 552 -12.25 -7.78 -1.56
C GLU A 552 -13.59 -8.54 -1.59
N ALA A 553 -14.15 -8.78 -2.78
CA ALA A 553 -15.35 -9.60 -2.95
C ALA A 553 -15.17 -11.03 -2.44
N ARG A 554 -14.02 -11.66 -2.71
CA ARG A 554 -13.71 -13.02 -2.23
C ARG A 554 -13.67 -13.12 -0.71
N ILE A 555 -13.12 -12.13 -0.02
CA ILE A 555 -13.12 -12.08 1.46
C ILE A 555 -14.57 -12.13 1.98
N ILE A 556 -15.45 -11.33 1.39
CA ILE A 556 -16.88 -11.30 1.74
C ILE A 556 -17.57 -12.63 1.41
N ASP A 557 -17.21 -13.29 0.30
CA ASP A 557 -17.75 -14.61 -0.04
C ASP A 557 -17.42 -15.68 1.00
N HIS A 558 -16.19 -15.69 1.53
CA HIS A 558 -15.79 -16.60 2.61
C HIS A 558 -16.60 -16.32 3.88
N CYS A 559 -16.76 -15.05 4.25
CA CYS A 559 -17.60 -14.61 5.37
C CYS A 559 -19.06 -15.05 5.20
N HIS A 560 -19.62 -14.90 4.00
CA HIS A 560 -20.97 -15.33 3.65
C HIS A 560 -21.13 -16.87 3.74
N GLN A 561 -20.18 -17.62 3.18
CA GLN A 561 -20.20 -19.09 3.20
C GLN A 561 -20.16 -19.63 4.63
N TRP A 562 -19.27 -19.11 5.46
CA TRP A 562 -19.19 -19.50 6.86
C TRP A 562 -20.46 -19.16 7.63
N LEU A 563 -20.99 -17.94 7.50
CA LEU A 563 -22.21 -17.54 8.19
C LEU A 563 -23.40 -18.44 7.80
N GLY A 564 -23.48 -18.81 6.51
CA GLY A 564 -24.47 -19.76 6.00
C GLY A 564 -24.31 -21.17 6.57
N ALA A 565 -23.08 -21.65 6.76
CA ALA A 565 -22.80 -22.93 7.41
C ALA A 565 -23.11 -22.91 8.91
N ALA A 566 -22.69 -21.85 9.62
CA ALA A 566 -22.96 -21.63 11.04
C ALA A 566 -24.46 -21.53 11.34
N SER A 567 -25.24 -20.92 10.44
CA SER A 567 -26.70 -20.88 10.51
C SER A 567 -27.33 -22.28 10.52
N LYS A 568 -26.83 -23.19 9.66
CA LYS A 568 -27.34 -24.56 9.51
C LYS A 568 -26.85 -25.50 10.62
N GLY A 569 -25.63 -25.31 11.11
CA GLY A 569 -24.93 -26.23 12.00
C GLY A 569 -25.19 -26.05 13.50
N GLY A 570 -25.80 -24.93 13.93
CA GLY A 570 -26.11 -24.71 15.34
C GLY A 570 -25.72 -23.34 15.88
N ALA A 571 -26.12 -22.29 15.17
CA ALA A 571 -26.19 -20.88 15.57
C ALA A 571 -24.85 -20.19 15.89
N VAL A 572 -24.64 -18.98 15.34
CA VAL A 572 -23.46 -18.11 15.56
C VAL A 572 -23.11 -17.93 17.06
N ARG A 573 -21.86 -18.19 17.45
CA ARG A 573 -21.35 -18.02 18.83
C ARG A 573 -20.08 -17.18 18.80
N GLU A 574 -19.70 -16.62 19.95
CA GLU A 574 -18.42 -15.93 20.10
C GLU A 574 -17.32 -16.97 20.34
N ASP A 575 -16.82 -17.52 19.24
CA ASP A 575 -15.73 -18.51 19.18
C ASP A 575 -14.64 -18.06 18.21
N ASP A 576 -13.57 -18.85 18.06
CA ASP A 576 -12.44 -18.51 17.19
C ASP A 576 -12.86 -18.29 15.73
N ALA A 577 -13.94 -18.94 15.28
CA ALA A 577 -14.47 -18.73 13.94
C ALA A 577 -15.15 -17.36 13.80
N PHE A 578 -15.94 -16.93 14.80
CA PHE A 578 -16.48 -15.57 14.81
C PHE A 578 -15.38 -14.50 14.93
N ARG A 579 -14.30 -14.77 15.67
CA ARG A 579 -13.13 -13.87 15.73
C ARG A 579 -12.47 -13.72 14.36
N CYS A 580 -12.28 -14.81 13.63
CA CYS A 580 -11.76 -14.76 12.26
C CYS A 580 -12.69 -13.95 11.34
N PHE A 581 -14.02 -14.11 11.47
CA PHE A 581 -15.00 -13.31 10.73
C PHE A 581 -14.86 -11.82 11.04
N ALA A 582 -14.84 -11.45 12.32
CA ALA A 582 -14.74 -10.05 12.76
C ALA A 582 -13.39 -9.41 12.35
N GLU A 583 -12.29 -10.16 12.45
CA GLU A 583 -10.96 -9.69 12.04
C GLU A 583 -10.87 -9.51 10.52
N ALA A 584 -11.43 -10.44 9.73
CA ALA A 584 -11.51 -10.29 8.27
C ALA A 584 -12.34 -9.06 7.88
N PHE A 585 -13.47 -8.84 8.56
CA PHE A 585 -14.36 -7.69 8.32
C PHE A 585 -13.66 -6.36 8.63
N ALA A 586 -13.05 -6.24 9.81
CA ALA A 586 -12.38 -5.01 10.24
C ALA A 586 -11.17 -4.66 9.36
N GLN A 587 -10.38 -5.66 8.95
CA GLN A 587 -9.22 -5.44 8.08
C GLN A 587 -9.63 -5.06 6.66
N LEU A 588 -10.71 -5.64 6.15
CA LEU A 588 -11.30 -5.21 4.89
C LEU A 588 -11.84 -3.78 4.99
N GLU A 589 -12.53 -3.44 6.08
CA GLU A 589 -13.06 -2.09 6.30
C GLU A 589 -11.93 -1.04 6.26
N LEU A 590 -10.85 -1.29 6.99
CA LEU A 590 -9.68 -0.41 7.06
C LEU A 590 -8.99 -0.27 5.70
N HIS A 591 -8.84 -1.39 4.97
CA HIS A 591 -8.32 -1.41 3.61
C HIS A 591 -9.14 -0.51 2.68
N LEU A 592 -10.46 -0.69 2.66
CA LEU A 592 -11.37 0.08 1.81
C LEU A 592 -11.33 1.57 2.16
N GLN A 593 -11.31 1.92 3.45
CA GLN A 593 -11.29 3.30 3.94
C GLN A 593 -10.01 4.01 3.49
N ARG A 594 -8.86 3.38 3.73
CA ARG A 594 -7.56 3.95 3.36
C ARG A 594 -7.39 4.03 1.85
N SER A 595 -7.93 3.07 1.09
CA SER A 595 -7.86 3.06 -0.38
C SER A 595 -8.62 4.23 -1.05
N ILE A 596 -9.65 4.78 -0.41
CA ILE A 596 -10.32 6.01 -0.90
C ILE A 596 -9.52 7.24 -0.50
N VAL A 597 -9.07 7.31 0.76
CA VAL A 597 -8.44 8.51 1.33
C VAL A 597 -7.09 8.80 0.68
N ASP A 598 -6.28 7.77 0.42
CA ASP A 598 -5.06 7.88 -0.37
C ASP A 598 -5.02 6.70 -1.37
N PRO A 599 -5.35 6.92 -2.65
CA PRO A 599 -5.31 5.89 -3.70
C PRO A 599 -3.92 5.28 -3.93
N LEU A 600 -2.87 5.94 -3.41
CA LEU A 600 -1.51 5.43 -3.48
C LEU A 600 -1.15 4.61 -2.23
N ASP A 601 -1.94 4.64 -1.14
CA ASP A 601 -1.62 3.98 0.12
C ASP A 601 -1.55 2.45 -0.06
N ASP A 602 -0.50 1.84 0.46
CA ASP A 602 -0.33 0.39 0.34
C ASP A 602 -1.08 -0.34 1.45
N THR A 603 -2.36 -0.56 1.17
CA THR A 603 -3.27 -1.33 2.02
C THR A 603 -3.19 -2.84 1.75
N SER A 604 -2.15 -3.32 1.03
CA SER A 604 -2.00 -4.75 0.69
C SER A 604 -1.82 -5.63 1.93
N HIS A 605 -1.19 -5.12 2.98
CA HIS A 605 -1.01 -5.85 4.24
C HIS A 605 -2.36 -6.07 4.95
N MET A 606 -3.22 -5.04 5.00
CA MET A 606 -4.58 -5.14 5.54
C MET A 606 -5.41 -6.14 4.74
N LEU A 607 -5.32 -6.05 3.41
CA LEU A 607 -6.00 -6.98 2.53
C LEU A 607 -5.49 -8.42 2.69
N ALA A 608 -4.18 -8.61 2.87
CA ALA A 608 -3.59 -9.93 3.09
C ALA A 608 -4.01 -10.54 4.44
N ILE A 609 -4.08 -9.75 5.51
CA ILE A 609 -4.59 -10.21 6.81
C ILE A 609 -6.08 -10.57 6.67
N ALA A 610 -6.87 -9.74 5.99
CA ALA A 610 -8.28 -10.02 5.73
C ALA A 610 -8.47 -11.33 4.93
N GLU A 611 -7.69 -11.54 3.88
CA GLU A 611 -7.68 -12.78 3.09
C GLU A 611 -7.29 -14.00 3.94
N GLN A 612 -6.26 -13.87 4.78
CA GLN A 612 -5.82 -14.96 5.65
C GLN A 612 -6.94 -15.36 6.63
N ARG A 613 -7.55 -14.39 7.31
CA ARG A 613 -8.63 -14.64 8.27
C ARG A 613 -9.88 -15.18 7.62
N ALA A 614 -10.23 -14.67 6.43
CA ALA A 614 -11.32 -15.20 5.64
C ALA A 614 -11.07 -16.65 5.19
N ALA A 615 -9.85 -17.00 4.79
CA ALA A 615 -9.51 -18.36 4.41
C ALA A 615 -9.57 -19.35 5.59
N GLU A 616 -9.23 -18.90 6.81
CA GLU A 616 -9.38 -19.71 8.04
C GLU A 616 -10.85 -20.11 8.28
N LEU A 617 -11.83 -19.29 7.85
CA LEU A 617 -13.26 -19.59 7.97
C LEU A 617 -13.70 -20.83 7.20
N ASP A 618 -13.09 -21.15 6.06
CA ASP A 618 -13.42 -22.33 5.27
C ASP A 618 -13.15 -23.64 6.04
N GLY A 619 -12.10 -23.63 6.86
CA GLY A 619 -11.76 -24.74 7.76
C GLY A 619 -12.85 -24.98 8.81
N TYR A 620 -13.33 -23.91 9.43
CA TYR A 620 -14.44 -23.97 10.39
C TYR A 620 -15.76 -24.37 9.73
N ALA A 621 -16.05 -23.84 8.53
CA ALA A 621 -17.25 -24.18 7.76
C ALA A 621 -17.29 -25.67 7.39
N SER A 622 -16.14 -26.24 7.03
CA SER A 622 -16.01 -27.68 6.69
C SER A 622 -16.26 -28.59 7.90
N GLY A 623 -15.87 -28.16 9.11
CA GLY A 623 -16.10 -28.88 10.36
C GLY A 623 -17.56 -28.92 10.81
N LEU A 624 -18.40 -27.99 10.34
CA LEU A 624 -19.82 -27.88 10.70
C LEU A 624 -20.73 -28.84 9.90
N SER A 625 -20.22 -29.49 8.84
CA SER A 625 -21.02 -30.30 7.91
C SER A 625 -21.24 -31.77 8.32
N THR A 626 -20.69 -32.25 9.42
CA THR A 626 -20.93 -33.62 9.88
C THR A 626 -21.70 -33.62 11.19
N GLY A 627 -22.99 -33.96 11.11
CA GLY A 627 -23.79 -34.26 12.29
C GLY A 627 -23.18 -35.40 13.10
N ALA A 628 -22.65 -35.09 14.28
CA ALA A 628 -22.40 -36.01 15.37
C ALA A 628 -22.24 -35.20 16.66
N ASP A 629 -22.97 -35.62 17.70
CA ASP A 629 -22.73 -35.20 19.08
C ASP A 629 -21.22 -35.23 19.41
N VAL A 630 -20.67 -34.09 19.79
CA VAL A 630 -19.42 -34.06 20.56
C VAL A 630 -19.74 -33.51 21.95
N ALA A 631 -19.79 -34.48 22.84
CA ALA A 631 -19.63 -34.45 24.28
C ALA A 631 -19.04 -33.16 24.87
N THR A 632 -19.70 -32.73 25.96
CA THR A 632 -19.12 -32.06 27.13
C THR A 632 -17.60 -32.09 27.15
N THR A 633 -16.99 -30.94 26.86
CA THR A 633 -15.65 -30.62 27.33
C THR A 633 -15.77 -29.47 28.32
N SER A 634 -15.04 -29.63 29.42
CA SER A 634 -15.21 -29.02 30.72
C SER A 634 -15.08 -27.49 30.76
N TRP A 635 -15.95 -26.88 31.56
CA TRP A 635 -15.70 -25.62 32.25
C TRP A 635 -14.59 -25.82 33.30
N THR A 636 -13.53 -25.02 33.19
CA THR A 636 -12.52 -24.56 34.18
C THR A 636 -11.53 -23.75 33.33
N GLU A 637 -11.24 -22.46 33.51
CA GLU A 637 -11.19 -21.59 34.69
C GLU A 637 -11.15 -20.10 34.20
N PRO A 638 -10.89 -19.08 35.05
CA PRO A 638 -11.60 -17.78 35.12
C PRO A 638 -11.48 -16.88 33.87
N ARG A 639 -12.25 -15.77 33.81
CA ARG A 639 -11.99 -14.67 32.87
C ARG A 639 -10.51 -14.26 32.96
N ASN A 640 -9.70 -14.78 32.05
CA ASN A 640 -8.34 -14.31 31.88
C ASN A 640 -8.44 -12.88 31.34
N TYR A 641 -7.91 -11.94 32.10
CA TYR A 641 -7.51 -10.65 31.57
C TYR A 641 -6.74 -10.87 30.27
N VAL A 642 -6.98 -10.05 29.26
CA VAL A 642 -6.30 -10.24 27.99
C VAL A 642 -4.81 -9.97 28.20
N GLU A 643 -4.02 -11.04 28.13
CA GLU A 643 -2.57 -10.95 28.14
C GLU A 643 -2.10 -10.56 26.75
N ASP A 644 -1.06 -9.75 26.69
CA ASP A 644 -0.42 -9.48 25.41
C ASP A 644 0.19 -10.78 24.87
N ALA A 645 -0.06 -11.04 23.59
CA ALA A 645 0.70 -12.05 22.87
C ALA A 645 2.09 -11.48 22.55
N GLU A 646 3.08 -12.35 22.35
CA GLU A 646 4.40 -11.89 21.92
C GLU A 646 4.29 -11.31 20.51
N VAL A 647 4.45 -9.98 20.39
CA VAL A 647 4.40 -9.28 19.10
C VAL A 647 5.48 -9.88 18.18
N PRO A 648 5.13 -10.45 17.01
CA PRO A 648 6.11 -11.10 16.14
C PRO A 648 7.22 -10.14 15.75
N ALA A 649 8.47 -10.61 15.76
CA ALA A 649 9.66 -9.76 15.55
C ALA A 649 9.63 -9.01 14.20
N GLU A 650 8.98 -9.57 13.20
CA GLU A 650 8.80 -8.97 11.86
C GLU A 650 7.80 -7.81 11.81
N PHE A 651 6.84 -7.75 12.73
CA PHE A 651 5.83 -6.67 12.81
C PHE A 651 6.11 -5.68 13.94
N ARG A 652 7.03 -6.02 14.85
CA ARG A 652 7.32 -5.22 16.04
C ARG A 652 7.86 -3.84 15.70
N GLU A 653 8.86 -3.71 14.83
CA GLU A 653 9.43 -2.39 14.51
C GLU A 653 8.41 -1.47 13.85
N VAL A 654 7.62 -2.01 12.90
CA VAL A 654 6.56 -1.28 12.17
C VAL A 654 5.42 -0.86 13.09
N PHE A 655 4.93 -1.77 13.93
CA PHE A 655 3.87 -1.48 14.89
C PHE A 655 4.27 -0.36 15.87
N ILE A 656 5.52 -0.37 16.34
CA ILE A 656 6.01 0.65 17.27
C ILE A 656 6.16 1.99 16.57
N GLU A 657 6.67 2.01 15.33
CA GLU A 657 6.79 3.25 14.53
C GLU A 657 5.41 3.87 14.26
N GLU A 658 4.43 3.09 13.79
CA GLU A 658 3.06 3.57 13.57
C GLU A 658 2.41 4.01 14.89
N SER A 659 2.64 3.27 15.98
CA SER A 659 2.12 3.64 17.28
C SER A 659 2.76 4.92 17.82
N GLU A 660 4.07 5.13 17.63
CA GLU A 660 4.79 6.36 18.01
C GLU A 660 4.24 7.58 17.23
N GLU A 661 3.91 7.43 15.95
CA GLU A 661 3.27 8.48 15.14
C GLU A 661 1.86 8.80 15.64
N ILE A 662 1.04 7.77 15.90
CA ILE A 662 -0.30 7.95 16.45
C ILE A 662 -0.24 8.62 17.83
N VAL A 663 0.67 8.21 18.71
CA VAL A 663 0.86 8.84 20.04
C VAL A 663 1.28 10.29 19.90
N GLN A 664 2.18 10.63 18.98
CA GLN A 664 2.58 12.01 18.72
C GLN A 664 1.39 12.86 18.28
N GLU A 665 0.55 12.34 17.39
CA GLU A 665 -0.60 13.06 16.88
C GLU A 665 -1.70 13.21 17.94
N ILE A 666 -2.02 12.16 18.71
CA ILE A 666 -2.93 12.26 19.86
C ILE A 666 -2.40 13.30 20.87
N THR A 667 -1.11 13.29 21.17
CA THR A 667 -0.47 14.23 22.11
C THR A 667 -0.51 15.67 21.59
N ARG A 668 -0.48 15.86 20.27
CA ARG A 668 -0.61 17.16 19.61
C ARG A 668 -2.06 17.66 19.57
N LEU A 669 -3.01 16.79 19.22
CA LEU A 669 -4.42 17.13 19.01
C LEU A 669 -5.19 17.32 20.33
N THR A 670 -4.91 16.51 21.34
CA THR A 670 -5.60 16.55 22.64
C THR A 670 -5.59 17.94 23.29
N PRO A 671 -4.45 18.64 23.46
CA PRO A 671 -4.46 19.99 24.03
C PRO A 671 -5.14 21.03 23.13
N LEU A 672 -5.15 20.84 21.80
CA LEU A 672 -5.86 21.73 20.87
C LEU A 672 -7.37 21.59 21.04
N TRP A 673 -7.88 20.36 21.13
CA TRP A 673 -9.30 20.13 21.42
C TRP A 673 -9.69 20.62 22.82
N MET A 674 -8.82 20.46 23.83
CA MET A 674 -9.09 20.99 25.17
C MET A 674 -9.24 22.52 25.20
N ALA A 675 -8.52 23.23 24.32
CA ALA A 675 -8.61 24.68 24.16
C ALA A 675 -9.86 25.15 23.39
N ASP A 676 -10.37 24.30 22.47
CA ASP A 676 -11.57 24.57 21.67
C ASP A 676 -12.46 23.32 21.56
N GLN A 677 -13.26 23.08 22.60
CA GLN A 677 -14.07 21.86 22.76
C GLN A 677 -15.27 21.80 21.79
N ALA A 678 -15.61 22.92 21.15
CA ALA A 678 -16.65 22.97 20.12
C ALA A 678 -16.15 22.40 18.78
N ASN A 679 -14.84 22.23 18.62
CA ASN A 679 -14.24 21.68 17.41
C ASN A 679 -14.33 20.15 17.38
N LEU A 680 -15.48 19.65 16.96
CA LEU A 680 -15.77 18.21 16.86
C LEU A 680 -14.91 17.50 15.81
N ASP A 681 -14.31 18.22 14.86
CA ASP A 681 -13.43 17.60 13.86
C ASP A 681 -12.12 17.13 14.48
N ILE A 682 -11.53 17.93 15.39
CA ILE A 682 -10.36 17.51 16.17
C ILE A 682 -10.71 16.32 17.08
N LEU A 683 -11.91 16.31 17.66
CA LEU A 683 -12.39 15.20 18.48
C LEU A 683 -12.57 13.90 17.68
N ARG A 684 -13.08 14.00 16.45
CA ARG A 684 -13.19 12.87 15.51
C ARG A 684 -11.82 12.33 15.13
N ASP A 685 -10.83 13.20 14.91
CA ASP A 685 -9.46 12.78 14.63
C ASP A 685 -8.84 12.03 15.82
N ILE A 686 -9.00 12.54 17.05
CA ILE A 686 -8.54 11.85 18.27
C ILE A 686 -9.24 10.49 18.41
N ARG A 687 -10.56 10.43 18.23
CA ARG A 687 -11.34 9.17 18.27
C ARG A 687 -10.89 8.18 17.19
N ARG A 688 -10.57 8.65 15.99
CA ARG A 688 -10.01 7.83 14.90
C ARG A 688 -8.67 7.21 15.28
N HIS A 689 -7.79 7.95 15.94
CA HIS A 689 -6.52 7.41 16.42
C HIS A 689 -6.70 6.29 17.47
N PHE A 690 -7.64 6.44 18.40
CA PHE A 690 -7.98 5.38 19.36
C PHE A 690 -8.67 4.16 18.70
N HIS A 691 -9.45 4.37 17.65
CA HIS A 691 -9.99 3.29 16.81
C HIS A 691 -8.87 2.51 16.11
N THR A 692 -7.87 3.20 15.57
CA THR A 692 -6.68 2.56 14.98
C THR A 692 -5.91 1.75 16.03
N PHE A 693 -5.76 2.23 17.27
CA PHE A 693 -5.15 1.44 18.35
C PHE A 693 -5.94 0.18 18.72
N LYS A 694 -7.28 0.25 18.74
CA LYS A 694 -8.14 -0.92 18.91
C LYS A 694 -7.86 -1.99 17.84
N GLY A 695 -7.77 -1.58 16.58
CA GLY A 695 -7.50 -2.48 15.44
C GLY A 695 -6.07 -3.02 15.44
N ASN A 696 -5.08 -2.13 15.46
CA ASN A 696 -3.66 -2.48 15.35
C ASN A 696 -3.18 -3.29 16.56
N GLY A 697 -3.59 -2.90 17.79
CA GLY A 697 -3.21 -3.60 19.01
C GLY A 697 -3.66 -5.07 19.00
N ARG A 698 -4.91 -5.34 18.57
CA ARG A 698 -5.43 -6.72 18.47
C ARG A 698 -4.77 -7.51 17.35
N ALA A 699 -4.46 -6.87 16.22
CA ALA A 699 -3.86 -7.53 15.06
C ALA A 699 -2.44 -8.06 15.34
N VAL A 700 -1.65 -7.37 16.17
CA VAL A 700 -0.24 -7.73 16.43
C VAL A 700 -0.01 -8.39 17.79
N GLY A 701 -1.06 -8.58 18.59
CA GLY A 701 -0.98 -9.18 19.92
C GLY A 701 -0.74 -8.21 21.08
N ALA A 702 -0.70 -6.90 20.82
CA ALA A 702 -0.72 -5.83 21.84
C ALA A 702 -2.15 -5.56 22.33
N ASN A 703 -2.72 -6.58 22.96
CA ASN A 703 -4.12 -6.62 23.36
C ASN A 703 -4.48 -5.55 24.39
N ILE A 704 -3.59 -5.25 25.34
CA ILE A 704 -3.85 -4.25 26.39
C ILE A 704 -3.94 -2.84 25.80
N LEU A 705 -3.09 -2.52 24.81
CA LEU A 705 -3.22 -1.28 24.04
C LEU A 705 -4.54 -1.26 23.24
N GLY A 706 -4.92 -2.39 22.64
CA GLY A 706 -6.16 -2.51 21.89
C GLY A 706 -7.43 -2.33 22.74
N GLU A 707 -7.41 -2.82 23.98
CA GLU A 707 -8.50 -2.62 24.95
C GLU A 707 -8.61 -1.17 25.42
N LEU A 708 -7.49 -0.53 25.76
CA LEU A 708 -7.45 0.89 26.08
C LEU A 708 -7.98 1.74 24.91
N GLY A 709 -7.54 1.42 23.68
CA GLY A 709 -8.02 2.09 22.46
C GLY A 709 -9.53 1.99 22.28
N TRP A 710 -10.10 0.81 22.53
CA TRP A 710 -11.54 0.61 22.49
C TRP A 710 -12.29 1.39 23.58
N ALA A 711 -11.82 1.35 24.82
CA ALA A 711 -12.47 2.02 25.95
C ALA A 711 -12.54 3.53 25.77
N VAL A 712 -11.45 4.13 25.30
CA VAL A 712 -11.38 5.57 25.06
C VAL A 712 -12.18 5.94 23.80
N GLN A 713 -12.18 5.10 22.77
CA GLN A 713 -13.04 5.31 21.60
C GLN A 713 -14.53 5.36 21.99
N ASP A 714 -15.01 4.40 22.79
CA ASP A 714 -16.41 4.36 23.26
C ASP A 714 -16.78 5.61 24.08
N LEU A 715 -15.86 6.02 24.96
CA LEU A 715 -16.00 7.25 25.75
C LEU A 715 -16.13 8.50 24.85
N LEU A 716 -15.28 8.62 23.82
CA LEU A 716 -15.29 9.77 22.90
C LEU A 716 -16.51 9.76 21.97
N ASP A 717 -17.03 8.58 21.61
CA ASP A 717 -18.26 8.46 20.84
C ASP A 717 -19.44 9.08 21.58
N ARG A 718 -19.56 8.83 22.90
CA ARG A 718 -20.61 9.48 23.72
C ARG A 718 -20.48 11.00 23.79
N VAL A 719 -19.26 11.52 23.77
CA VAL A 719 -19.01 12.98 23.73
C VAL A 719 -19.39 13.55 22.36
N LEU A 720 -19.10 12.82 21.27
CA LEU A 720 -19.46 13.20 19.91
C LEU A 720 -20.97 13.17 19.64
N ASP A 721 -21.65 12.18 20.22
CA ASP A 721 -23.11 11.99 20.08
C ASP A 721 -23.90 12.98 20.96
N GLY A 722 -23.22 13.69 21.88
CA GLY A 722 -23.81 14.66 22.79
C GLY A 722 -24.37 14.05 24.07
N ASP A 723 -24.18 12.75 24.25
CA ASP A 723 -24.64 11.94 25.39
C ASP A 723 -23.76 12.12 26.64
N MET A 724 -22.62 12.81 26.51
CA MET A 724 -21.75 13.15 27.64
C MET A 724 -21.16 14.56 27.52
N PRO A 725 -21.32 15.44 28.53
CA PRO A 725 -20.67 16.74 28.54
C PRO A 725 -19.17 16.64 28.83
N VAL A 726 -18.38 17.58 28.28
CA VAL A 726 -16.94 17.64 28.52
C VAL A 726 -16.63 18.13 29.93
N SER A 727 -16.49 17.20 30.88
CA SER A 727 -16.30 17.46 32.30
C SER A 727 -14.81 17.53 32.70
N ASP A 728 -14.51 18.10 33.89
CA ASP A 728 -13.15 18.09 34.45
C ASP A 728 -12.60 16.65 34.66
N PRO A 729 -13.40 15.68 35.15
CA PRO A 729 -13.00 14.27 35.21
C PRO A 729 -12.65 13.67 33.84
N LEU A 730 -13.42 13.99 32.79
CA LEU A 730 -13.13 13.54 31.42
C LEU A 730 -11.80 14.08 30.92
N ARG A 731 -11.55 15.38 31.14
CA ARG A 731 -10.27 16.01 30.79
C ARG A 731 -9.10 15.39 31.55
N ALA A 732 -9.27 15.13 32.84
CA ALA A 732 -8.24 14.47 33.65
C ALA A 732 -7.95 13.06 33.12
N LEU A 733 -8.98 12.27 32.82
CA LEU A 733 -8.79 10.93 32.29
C LEU A 733 -8.10 10.92 30.91
N LEU A 734 -8.52 11.78 29.98
CA LEU A 734 -7.87 11.86 28.68
C LEU A 734 -6.41 12.30 28.80
N ASN A 735 -6.08 13.24 29.69
CA ASN A 735 -4.68 13.60 29.96
C ASN A 735 -3.88 12.44 30.57
N ASP A 736 -4.46 11.69 31.51
CA ASP A 736 -3.82 10.52 32.12
C ASP A 736 -3.54 9.43 31.06
N VAL A 737 -4.50 9.16 30.17
CA VAL A 737 -4.35 8.22 29.05
C VAL A 737 -3.25 8.68 28.09
N VAL A 738 -3.27 9.94 27.66
CA VAL A 738 -2.30 10.49 26.71
C VAL A 738 -0.89 10.50 27.31
N ALA A 739 -0.76 10.76 28.61
CA ALA A 739 0.52 10.69 29.30
C ALA A 739 1.06 9.25 29.42
N CYS A 740 0.18 8.24 29.49
CA CYS A 740 0.54 6.83 29.61
C CYS A 740 0.93 6.18 28.27
N LEU A 741 0.38 6.65 27.15
CA LEU A 741 0.56 6.07 25.82
C LEU A 741 2.03 5.92 25.36
N PRO A 742 2.93 6.92 25.53
CA PRO A 742 4.33 6.77 25.11
C PRO A 742 5.06 5.62 25.80
N ASP A 743 4.88 5.49 27.12
CA ASP A 743 5.52 4.46 27.92
C ASP A 743 4.94 3.07 27.62
N LEU A 744 3.62 2.99 27.40
CA LEU A 744 2.94 1.76 26.99
C LEU A 744 3.44 1.27 25.63
N VAL A 745 3.52 2.16 24.63
CA VAL A 745 4.03 1.81 23.29
C VAL A 745 5.49 1.37 23.37
N MET A 746 6.34 2.10 24.11
CA MET A 746 7.76 1.74 24.27
C MET A 746 7.98 0.41 25.00
N SER A 747 7.04 -0.01 25.86
CA SER A 747 7.13 -1.29 26.57
C SER A 747 7.19 -2.51 25.64
N TYR A 748 6.52 -2.42 24.49
CA TYR A 748 6.50 -3.45 23.44
C TYR A 748 7.82 -3.52 22.63
N ARG A 749 8.71 -2.52 22.74
CA ARG A 749 10.04 -2.50 22.11
C ARG A 749 11.09 -3.26 22.93
N GLU A 750 11.09 -3.10 24.25
CA GLU A 750 12.17 -3.57 25.13
C GLU A 750 11.82 -4.81 25.98
N GLY A 751 10.56 -5.25 26.00
CA GLY A 751 10.11 -6.35 26.88
C GLY A 751 10.22 -6.00 28.37
N ASN A 752 10.21 -4.71 28.69
CA ASN A 752 10.46 -4.17 30.03
C ASN A 752 9.22 -4.27 30.94
N ALA A 753 9.45 -4.20 32.26
CA ALA A 753 8.40 -4.16 33.27
C ALA A 753 7.68 -2.80 33.28
N TRP A 754 6.63 -2.67 32.48
CA TRP A 754 5.60 -1.65 32.65
C TRP A 754 4.54 -2.15 33.63
N ASP A 755 3.76 -1.25 34.25
CA ASP A 755 2.72 -1.62 35.22
C ASP A 755 1.37 -1.86 34.51
N PRO A 756 0.97 -3.13 34.28
CA PRO A 756 -0.28 -3.43 33.60
C PRO A 756 -1.49 -3.09 34.46
N ALA A 757 -1.33 -2.91 35.77
CA ALA A 757 -2.42 -2.52 36.64
C ALA A 757 -2.84 -1.06 36.40
N HIS A 758 -1.88 -0.17 36.07
CA HIS A 758 -2.18 1.23 35.81
C HIS A 758 -2.96 1.45 34.50
N VAL A 759 -2.57 0.79 33.41
CA VAL A 759 -3.30 0.87 32.13
C VAL A 759 -4.71 0.28 32.26
N ARG A 760 -4.85 -0.81 33.02
CA ARG A 760 -6.15 -1.41 33.33
C ARG A 760 -7.01 -0.46 34.16
N GLU A 761 -6.44 0.21 35.16
CA GLU A 761 -7.16 1.22 35.94
C GLU A 761 -7.71 2.35 35.05
N LEU A 762 -6.90 2.85 34.11
CA LEU A 762 -7.34 3.87 33.14
C LEU A 762 -8.43 3.35 32.19
N THR A 763 -8.30 2.12 31.73
CA THR A 763 -9.29 1.43 30.88
C THR A 763 -10.62 1.28 31.61
N ASP A 764 -10.61 0.80 32.86
CA ASP A 764 -11.80 0.67 33.70
C ASP A 764 -12.42 2.02 34.06
N ARG A 765 -11.59 3.06 34.28
CA ARG A 765 -12.07 4.44 34.48
C ARG A 765 -12.77 4.98 33.23
N ALA A 766 -12.27 4.68 32.02
CA ALA A 766 -12.90 5.08 30.76
C ALA A 766 -14.27 4.43 30.58
N PHE A 767 -14.38 3.12 30.80
CA PHE A 767 -15.67 2.42 30.76
C PHE A 767 -16.65 2.93 31.82
N ARG A 768 -16.22 3.06 33.08
CA ARG A 768 -17.10 3.56 34.15
C ARG A 768 -17.57 4.99 33.90
N MET A 769 -16.72 5.85 33.34
CA MET A 769 -17.11 7.23 33.08
C MET A 769 -18.05 7.32 31.87
N ALA A 770 -17.84 6.49 30.85
CA ALA A 770 -18.80 6.25 29.78
C ALA A 770 -20.18 5.88 30.34
N GLU A 771 -20.22 5.05 31.39
CA GLU A 771 -21.44 4.66 32.12
C GLU A 771 -22.06 5.79 32.97
N VAL A 772 -21.28 6.53 33.76
CA VAL A 772 -21.79 7.58 34.70
C VAL A 772 -22.33 8.82 33.98
N GLY A 773 -21.78 9.21 32.82
CA GLY A 773 -22.29 10.37 32.05
C GLY A 773 -23.76 10.21 31.61
N ALA A 774 -24.23 8.97 31.45
CA ALA A 774 -25.61 8.65 31.13
C ALA A 774 -26.58 8.83 32.33
N GLU A 775 -26.07 8.78 33.57
CA GLU A 775 -26.89 8.91 34.80
C GLU A 775 -27.15 10.37 35.21
N ASP A 776 -26.17 11.26 35.02
CA ASP A 776 -26.26 12.69 35.38
C ASP A 776 -27.23 13.48 34.46
N LEU A 777 -27.34 13.09 33.19
CA LEU A 777 -28.35 13.63 32.26
C LEU A 777 -29.78 13.22 32.66
N ALA A 778 -29.96 11.99 33.16
CA ALA A 778 -31.24 11.49 33.64
C ALA A 778 -31.71 12.19 34.93
N GLN A 779 -30.80 12.56 35.84
CA GLN A 779 -31.14 13.33 37.05
C GLN A 779 -31.32 14.83 36.79
N GLY A 780 -30.58 15.41 35.84
CA GLY A 780 -30.72 16.81 35.44
C GLY A 780 -32.05 17.15 34.76
N LEU A 781 -32.63 16.20 34.01
CA LEU A 781 -33.93 16.35 33.34
C LEU A 781 -35.12 16.30 34.32
N VAL A 782 -35.02 15.55 35.43
CA VAL A 782 -36.08 15.46 36.45
C VAL A 782 -36.20 16.75 37.29
N GLN A 783 -35.14 17.54 37.45
CA GLN A 783 -35.19 18.81 38.20
C GLN A 783 -35.65 20.03 37.39
N VAL A 784 -35.66 19.96 36.05
CA VAL A 784 -36.11 21.07 35.20
C VAL A 784 -37.63 21.05 34.99
N GLU A 785 -38.28 19.88 35.06
CA GLU A 785 -39.74 19.76 34.89
C GLU A 785 -40.55 20.29 36.09
N ASP A 786 -39.98 20.35 37.31
CA ASP A 786 -40.69 20.82 38.50
C ASP A 786 -40.79 22.37 38.63
N ASN A 787 -40.22 23.14 37.69
CA ASN A 787 -40.25 24.61 37.75
C ASN A 787 -40.95 25.31 36.57
N VAL A 788 -41.65 24.58 35.69
CA VAL A 788 -42.41 25.20 34.59
C VAL A 788 -43.82 24.63 34.49
N HIS A 789 -44.66 24.77 35.53
CA HIS A 789 -46.12 24.85 35.39
C HIS A 789 -46.76 25.61 36.57
N GLY A 790 -46.89 26.94 36.40
CA GLY A 790 -47.61 27.82 37.32
C GLY A 790 -48.44 28.87 36.59
N GLY A 791 -49.58 28.45 36.04
CA GLY A 791 -50.82 29.23 35.87
C GLY A 791 -50.81 30.54 35.05
N ALA A 792 -51.56 30.55 33.94
CA ALA A 792 -52.26 31.76 33.49
C ALA A 792 -53.62 31.84 34.21
N PRO A 793 -54.09 33.05 34.62
CA PRO A 793 -55.10 33.70 33.80
C PRO A 793 -55.05 35.25 33.80
N ASP A 794 -55.30 35.88 32.66
CA ASP A 794 -56.41 36.84 32.44
C ASP A 794 -56.25 37.58 31.09
N ALA A 795 -57.40 37.93 30.50
CA ALA A 795 -57.67 38.48 29.17
C ALA A 795 -57.10 39.93 28.92
N PRO A 796 -57.43 40.68 27.84
CA PRO A 796 -58.15 40.37 26.58
C PRO A 796 -57.51 40.95 25.29
N VAL A 797 -58.18 40.63 24.18
CA VAL A 797 -58.15 41.20 22.82
C VAL A 797 -58.08 42.75 22.76
N SER A 798 -57.19 43.31 21.92
CA SER A 798 -57.55 44.33 20.92
C SER A 798 -56.42 44.63 19.93
N GLU A 799 -56.79 44.68 18.65
CA GLU A 799 -56.26 45.49 17.54
C GLU A 799 -55.11 46.45 17.85
N THR A 800 -54.05 46.47 17.02
CA THR A 800 -53.89 47.49 15.96
C THR A 800 -52.57 47.34 15.20
N LEU A 801 -52.69 47.52 13.88
CA LEU A 801 -51.74 48.00 12.88
C LEU A 801 -50.41 48.62 13.37
N GLY A 802 -49.35 48.31 12.62
CA GLY A 802 -48.54 49.37 12.01
C GLY A 802 -47.04 49.31 12.25
N GLN A 803 -46.35 48.63 11.32
CA GLN A 803 -45.27 49.14 10.43
C GLN A 803 -44.20 48.08 10.20
#